data_AF-A0A0K9PAJ1-F1
#
_entry.id   AF-A0A0K9PAJ1-F1
#
_cell.length_a   1.000
_cell.length_b   1.000
_cell.length_c   1.000
_cell.angle_alpha   90.00
_cell.angle_beta   90.00
_cell.angle_gamma   90.00
#
_symmetry.space_group_name_H-M   'P 1'
#
loop_
_entity.id
_entity.type
_entity.pdbx_description
1 polymer ?
#
loop_
_entity_poly.entity_id
_entity_poly.type
_entity_poly.pdbx_seq_one_letter_code
_entity_poly.pdbx_strand_id
1 'polypeptide(L)'
;MESRHGICEKVLSNGDTYFGKFEELLPHGMGKYTWLDGTIYEGGWEKGRTTGKAHISWLSGATYAGDVSGGFLHGSGTYTGIDGSVYNGSWRMNIQHGFGRKNYPNSNSYEGSWQEGVQEGFGRFTWDNGNSYVGNWKNGKMFRKGIMKWSNGDMYEGQWLDGLRHGHGCYRFKDGSYYVGTWTKGLKDGPGTFYPVDSKLSSLEHLTETSGSVNELNCFPSDPSHLPSSNINKSKKSSYKNAWFKWSLIFFLRHSEQISHRSSSVDRVWSLGDNEDNSLQNSFTECSCSPKGYSSMVYEREYVQGVLIAERTIHPAFKAPNSEKLHQKQQRKVSRSLSKTITKGDRSFYLMLNLQLGIRYTVGNITPVPKREVGSSDFGSEARIRMSFPRRGSEFTPPHYSVGFFWKDYRPMVFRNLREMFKIDASDYMVSLCGADGLKELSSPGKSGSIFYLSQDERFVLKTLRKDELKILLKMLPGYYNHVKAFENTLITKFFGLHRITLKGGSKVRFVVMGNMFCTELRIHRRYDLKGSSQGRSTNKCKIDQNTTMKDLDLSYVFLLEKSWHEALFRQIFLDCSFLESQHIIDYSLLLGLHFRAPEHLSPHIEPQDPASNISILPVDGGGSVLPSKGLRLVSHDPDIVTTMRGV
;
A
#
# COMPACT_ATOMS: atom_id res chain seq x y z
N MET A 1 -49.92 -5.18 50.29
CA MET A 1 -48.95 -4.13 50.67
C MET A 1 -48.16 -3.77 49.44
N GLU A 2 -48.43 -2.60 48.88
CA GLU A 2 -47.77 -2.04 47.70
C GLU A 2 -46.28 -1.82 47.98
N SER A 3 -45.40 -2.51 47.25
CA SER A 3 -43.96 -2.31 47.32
C SER A 3 -43.59 -1.05 46.53
N ARG A 4 -43.49 0.07 47.25
CA ARG A 4 -42.91 1.33 46.76
C ARG A 4 -41.50 1.07 46.23
N HIS A 5 -41.36 0.83 44.92
CA HIS A 5 -40.08 0.85 44.20
C HIS A 5 -39.66 2.30 44.02
N GLY A 6 -39.32 2.95 45.14
CA GLY A 6 -38.80 4.30 45.16
C GLY A 6 -37.40 4.33 44.55
N ILE A 7 -37.18 5.26 43.64
CA ILE A 7 -35.84 5.70 43.25
C ILE A 7 -35.14 6.11 44.55
N CYS A 8 -34.03 5.48 44.88
CA CYS A 8 -33.36 5.66 46.16
C CYS A 8 -31.91 6.07 45.92
N GLU A 9 -31.46 7.11 46.60
CA GLU A 9 -30.04 7.45 46.71
C GLU A 9 -29.39 6.50 47.70
N LYS A 10 -28.35 5.79 47.28
CA LYS A 10 -27.63 4.83 48.12
C LYS A 10 -26.14 5.09 48.04
N VAL A 11 -25.54 5.37 49.19
CA VAL A 11 -24.09 5.29 49.38
C VAL A 11 -23.73 3.81 49.45
N LEU A 12 -22.88 3.37 48.53
CA LEU A 12 -22.40 2.00 48.41
C LEU A 12 -21.29 1.76 49.44
N SER A 13 -21.04 0.49 49.77
CA SER A 13 -20.04 0.11 50.79
C SER A 13 -18.61 0.52 50.44
N ASN A 14 -18.35 0.87 49.18
CA ASN A 14 -17.08 1.38 48.70
C ASN A 14 -16.97 2.91 48.74
N GLY A 15 -17.99 3.63 49.23
CA GLY A 15 -18.02 5.10 49.30
C GLY A 15 -18.58 5.81 48.06
N ASP A 16 -18.87 5.07 46.99
CA ASP A 16 -19.52 5.62 45.79
C ASP A 16 -21.00 5.90 46.06
N THR A 17 -21.59 6.82 45.30
CA THR A 17 -23.03 7.16 45.42
C THR A 17 -23.77 6.80 44.14
N TYR A 18 -24.85 6.02 44.26
CA TYR A 18 -25.73 5.71 43.13
C TYR A 18 -27.17 6.16 43.40
N PHE A 19 -27.76 6.80 42.41
CA PHE A 19 -29.15 7.23 42.39
C PHE A 19 -29.88 6.52 41.25
N GLY A 20 -30.74 5.56 41.56
CA GLY A 20 -31.47 4.79 40.55
C GLY A 20 -32.16 3.55 41.11
N LYS A 21 -32.57 2.64 40.22
CA LYS A 21 -33.14 1.35 40.60
C LYS A 21 -32.05 0.32 40.84
N PHE A 22 -32.34 -0.64 41.71
CA PHE A 22 -31.50 -1.79 41.99
C PHE A 22 -32.24 -3.08 41.64
N GLU A 23 -31.52 -4.05 41.10
CA GLU A 23 -31.97 -5.44 40.92
C GLU A 23 -30.88 -6.35 41.51
N GLU A 24 -31.25 -7.25 42.43
CA GLU A 24 -30.29 -8.15 43.12
C GLU A 24 -29.09 -7.42 43.76
N LEU A 25 -29.32 -6.24 44.35
CA LEU A 25 -28.30 -5.34 44.93
C LEU A 25 -27.34 -4.66 43.93
N LEU A 26 -27.52 -4.88 42.63
CA LEU A 26 -26.74 -4.24 41.56
C LEU A 26 -27.52 -3.07 40.92
N PRO A 27 -26.82 -2.01 40.48
CA PRO A 27 -27.43 -0.96 39.67
C PRO A 27 -28.15 -1.53 38.44
N HIS A 28 -29.40 -1.09 38.24
CA HIS A 28 -30.24 -1.50 37.11
C HIS A 28 -31.10 -0.34 36.61
N GLY A 29 -31.35 -0.29 35.30
CA GLY A 29 -32.17 0.74 34.65
C GLY A 29 -31.42 2.06 34.52
N MET A 30 -32.15 3.17 34.42
CA MET A 30 -31.55 4.50 34.35
C MET A 30 -31.10 4.96 35.74
N GLY A 31 -29.88 5.46 35.85
CA GLY A 31 -29.36 5.99 37.10
C GLY A 31 -28.12 6.84 36.95
N LYS A 32 -27.84 7.61 38.01
CA LYS A 32 -26.66 8.45 38.16
C LYS A 32 -25.71 7.79 39.16
N TYR A 33 -24.49 7.52 38.74
CA TYR A 33 -23.43 6.96 39.58
C TYR A 33 -22.32 8.01 39.72
N THR A 34 -21.92 8.27 40.95
CA THR A 34 -20.81 9.18 41.30
C THR A 34 -19.75 8.35 42.01
N TRP A 35 -18.60 8.19 41.36
CA TRP A 35 -17.44 7.52 41.95
C TRP A 35 -16.74 8.42 42.96
N LEU A 36 -16.03 7.82 43.91
CA LEU A 36 -15.18 8.55 44.88
C LEU A 36 -14.15 9.48 44.23
N ASP A 37 -13.71 9.18 43.00
CA ASP A 37 -12.78 10.01 42.24
C ASP A 37 -13.43 11.28 41.63
N GLY A 38 -14.74 11.48 41.86
CA GLY A 38 -15.51 12.59 41.35
C GLY A 38 -16.04 12.39 39.93
N THR A 39 -15.80 11.24 39.29
CA THR A 39 -16.40 10.89 38.01
C THR A 39 -17.91 10.69 38.19
N ILE A 40 -18.70 11.18 37.24
CA ILE A 40 -20.16 11.06 37.21
C ILE A 40 -20.55 10.33 35.94
N TYR A 41 -21.37 9.30 36.06
CA TYR A 41 -22.02 8.59 34.94
C TYR A 41 -23.53 8.70 35.09
N GLU A 42 -24.21 9.14 34.04
CA GLU A 42 -25.67 9.22 33.95
C GLU A 42 -26.10 8.41 32.73
N GLY A 43 -26.73 7.26 32.93
CA GLY A 43 -27.08 6.37 31.83
C GLY A 43 -27.75 5.08 32.26
N GLY A 44 -27.87 4.15 31.30
CA GLY A 44 -28.46 2.84 31.54
C GLY A 44 -27.51 1.87 32.25
N TRP A 45 -28.08 0.99 33.06
CA TRP A 45 -27.42 -0.09 33.79
C TRP A 45 -28.14 -1.41 33.56
N GLU A 46 -27.38 -2.48 33.34
CA GLU A 46 -27.89 -3.85 33.25
C GLU A 46 -26.95 -4.79 34.02
N LYS A 47 -27.47 -5.43 35.07
CA LYS A 47 -26.69 -6.33 35.96
C LYS A 47 -25.38 -5.70 36.46
N GLY A 48 -25.44 -4.42 36.87
CA GLY A 48 -24.27 -3.67 37.35
C GLY A 48 -23.28 -3.22 36.28
N ARG A 49 -23.58 -3.38 34.98
CA ARG A 49 -22.75 -2.87 33.87
C ARG A 49 -23.43 -1.69 33.17
N THR A 50 -22.64 -0.71 32.78
CA THR A 50 -23.12 0.45 32.01
C THR A 50 -23.50 0.03 30.59
N THR A 51 -24.64 0.51 30.10
CA THR A 51 -25.19 0.14 28.79
C THR A 51 -26.08 1.25 28.21
N GLY A 52 -26.19 1.29 26.88
CA GLY A 52 -27.04 2.23 26.16
C GLY A 52 -26.43 3.63 26.09
N LYS A 53 -27.26 4.66 25.97
CA LYS A 53 -26.81 6.06 25.92
C LYS A 53 -26.47 6.55 27.32
N ALA A 54 -25.33 7.20 27.44
CA ALA A 54 -24.87 7.76 28.70
C ALA A 54 -24.17 9.12 28.53
N HIS A 55 -24.19 9.89 29.61
CA HIS A 55 -23.39 11.08 29.80
C HIS A 55 -22.37 10.82 30.91
N ILE A 56 -21.09 11.01 30.62
CA ILE A 56 -19.97 10.83 31.56
C ILE A 56 -19.28 12.16 31.74
N SER A 57 -19.02 12.56 32.98
CA SER A 57 -18.23 13.74 33.32
C SER A 57 -17.13 13.32 34.27
N TRP A 58 -15.88 13.55 33.87
CA TRP A 58 -14.72 13.27 34.70
C TRP A 58 -14.34 14.50 35.52
N LEU A 59 -13.74 14.31 36.70
CA LEU A 59 -13.26 15.42 37.55
C LEU A 59 -12.27 16.35 36.81
N SER A 60 -11.56 15.81 35.81
CA SER A 60 -10.65 16.55 34.95
C SER A 60 -11.31 17.62 34.06
N GLY A 61 -12.64 17.62 33.95
CA GLY A 61 -13.41 18.48 33.06
C GLY A 61 -13.67 17.88 31.67
N ALA A 62 -13.13 16.70 31.38
CA ALA A 62 -13.51 15.95 30.18
C ALA A 62 -14.97 15.48 30.27
N THR A 63 -15.65 15.38 29.13
CA THR A 63 -17.02 14.87 29.06
C THR A 63 -17.22 13.91 27.90
N TYR A 64 -18.15 12.98 28.04
CA TYR A 64 -18.58 12.08 26.98
C TYR A 64 -20.09 11.97 26.95
N ALA A 65 -20.68 12.05 25.76
CA ALA A 65 -22.10 11.79 25.53
C ALA A 65 -22.25 10.84 24.36
N GLY A 66 -22.75 9.63 24.59
CA GLY A 66 -22.86 8.63 23.53
C GLY A 66 -23.23 7.24 24.02
N ASP A 67 -23.12 6.26 23.13
CA ASP A 67 -23.38 4.88 23.48
C ASP A 67 -22.24 4.32 24.36
N VAL A 68 -22.60 3.44 25.29
CA VAL A 68 -21.71 2.73 26.20
C VAL A 68 -22.14 1.28 26.23
N SER A 69 -21.18 0.36 26.28
CA SER A 69 -21.45 -1.07 26.39
C SER A 69 -20.44 -1.73 27.30
N GLY A 70 -20.93 -2.34 28.39
CA GLY A 70 -20.13 -3.18 29.27
C GLY A 70 -19.00 -2.43 29.97
N GLY A 71 -19.18 -1.14 30.31
CA GLY A 71 -18.12 -0.32 30.91
C GLY A 71 -17.28 0.49 29.91
N PHE A 72 -17.46 0.28 28.60
CA PHE A 72 -16.61 0.91 27.58
C PHE A 72 -17.41 1.87 26.69
N LEU A 73 -16.77 2.97 26.28
CA LEU A 73 -17.26 3.81 25.19
C LEU A 73 -17.36 2.95 23.92
N HIS A 74 -18.55 2.92 23.33
CA HIS A 74 -18.87 2.06 22.20
C HIS A 74 -19.87 2.76 21.29
N GLY A 75 -20.14 2.24 20.09
CA GLY A 75 -21.19 2.80 19.23
C GLY A 75 -20.84 4.21 18.76
N SER A 76 -21.78 5.17 18.88
CA SER A 76 -21.56 6.56 18.47
C SER A 76 -21.55 7.49 19.69
N GLY A 77 -20.63 8.44 19.71
CA GLY A 77 -20.52 9.36 20.84
C GLY A 77 -19.63 10.56 20.58
N THR A 78 -19.87 11.60 21.38
CA THR A 78 -19.07 12.83 21.41
C THR A 78 -18.24 12.87 22.69
N TYR A 79 -16.92 12.98 22.55
CA TYR A 79 -15.96 13.19 23.63
C TYR A 79 -15.40 14.60 23.54
N THR A 80 -15.44 15.32 24.65
CA THR A 80 -14.77 16.62 24.83
C THR A 80 -13.60 16.41 25.78
N GLY A 81 -12.39 16.61 25.27
CA GLY A 81 -11.14 16.50 26.03
C GLY A 81 -10.88 17.73 26.89
N ILE A 82 -9.97 17.56 27.86
CA ILE A 82 -9.53 18.62 28.79
C ILE A 82 -8.85 19.77 28.02
N ASP A 83 -8.22 19.44 26.89
CA ASP A 83 -7.55 20.38 25.99
C ASP A 83 -8.53 21.20 25.12
N GLY A 84 -9.84 20.95 25.24
CA GLY A 84 -10.86 21.54 24.38
C GLY A 84 -10.99 20.83 23.02
N SER A 85 -10.29 19.72 22.80
CA SER A 85 -10.49 18.90 21.61
C SER A 85 -11.86 18.22 21.68
N VAL A 86 -12.54 18.14 20.54
CA VAL A 86 -13.86 17.51 20.44
C VAL A 86 -13.80 16.41 19.39
N TYR A 87 -14.09 15.18 19.77
CA TYR A 87 -14.28 14.07 18.85
C TYR A 87 -15.76 13.67 18.83
N ASN A 88 -16.38 13.68 17.65
CA ASN A 88 -17.70 13.13 17.43
C ASN A 88 -17.60 12.02 16.39
N GLY A 89 -17.92 10.78 16.77
CA GLY A 89 -17.85 9.67 15.84
C GLY A 89 -18.09 8.32 16.48
N SER A 90 -17.67 7.29 15.76
CA SER A 90 -17.78 5.92 16.23
C SER A 90 -16.66 5.54 17.21
N TRP A 91 -17.00 4.63 18.13
CA TRP A 91 -16.16 4.15 19.22
C TRP A 91 -16.21 2.63 19.30
N ARG A 92 -15.07 2.04 19.65
CA ARG A 92 -14.97 0.62 19.97
C ARG A 92 -14.03 0.45 21.16
N MET A 93 -14.57 0.01 22.30
CA MET A 93 -13.78 -0.33 23.48
C MET A 93 -12.88 0.82 23.95
N ASN A 94 -13.46 2.01 24.16
CA ASN A 94 -12.77 3.26 24.53
C ASN A 94 -11.86 3.87 23.45
N ILE A 95 -11.78 3.27 22.25
CA ILE A 95 -10.89 3.72 21.17
C ILE A 95 -11.72 4.28 20.01
N GLN A 96 -11.24 5.39 19.42
CA GLN A 96 -11.83 5.98 18.21
C GLN A 96 -11.72 5.00 17.05
N HIS A 97 -12.85 4.70 16.41
CA HIS A 97 -12.94 3.67 15.39
C HIS A 97 -14.05 4.00 14.38
N GLY A 98 -13.94 3.58 13.12
CA GLY A 98 -14.97 3.85 12.13
C GLY A 98 -14.94 5.31 11.66
N PHE A 99 -16.07 5.92 11.36
CA PHE A 99 -16.12 7.29 10.89
C PHE A 99 -16.25 8.28 12.06
N GLY A 100 -15.52 9.40 12.00
CA GLY A 100 -15.58 10.42 13.04
C GLY A 100 -14.91 11.74 12.64
N ARG A 101 -15.33 12.81 13.30
CA ARG A 101 -14.82 14.16 13.17
C ARG A 101 -14.14 14.59 14.46
N LYS A 102 -12.86 14.95 14.38
CA LYS A 102 -12.07 15.51 15.48
C LYS A 102 -11.74 16.97 15.20
N ASN A 103 -12.17 17.86 16.09
CA ASN A 103 -11.70 19.23 16.16
C ASN A 103 -10.59 19.32 17.21
N TYR A 104 -9.47 19.91 16.82
CA TYR A 104 -8.31 20.09 17.68
C TYR A 104 -8.34 21.48 18.32
N PRO A 105 -7.62 21.68 19.44
CA PRO A 105 -7.62 22.97 20.15
C PRO A 105 -7.05 24.11 19.30
N ASN A 106 -6.14 23.79 18.38
CA ASN A 106 -5.55 24.74 17.45
C ASN A 106 -6.44 25.06 16.24
N SER A 107 -7.74 24.80 16.29
CA SER A 107 -8.68 24.97 15.16
C SER A 107 -8.44 24.06 13.95
N ASN A 108 -7.45 23.14 14.00
CA ASN A 108 -7.37 22.08 13.01
C ASN A 108 -8.59 21.17 13.13
N SER A 109 -8.97 20.54 12.02
CA SER A 109 -10.03 19.54 12.03
C SER A 109 -9.73 18.37 11.10
N TYR A 110 -10.03 17.17 11.57
CA TYR A 110 -10.04 15.96 10.76
C TYR A 110 -11.44 15.39 10.72
N GLU A 111 -11.88 14.98 9.54
CA GLU A 111 -13.13 14.28 9.32
C GLU A 111 -12.87 13.09 8.41
N GLY A 112 -13.12 11.88 8.88
CA GLY A 112 -12.85 10.69 8.09
C GLY A 112 -12.86 9.40 8.89
N SER A 113 -12.24 8.39 8.31
CA SER A 113 -12.12 7.08 8.93
C SER A 113 -10.99 7.01 9.96
N TRP A 114 -11.22 6.20 10.99
CA TRP A 114 -10.38 5.96 12.15
C TRP A 114 -10.25 4.45 12.41
N GLN A 115 -9.07 4.01 12.79
CA GLN A 115 -8.81 2.64 13.21
C GLN A 115 -7.82 2.65 14.36
N GLU A 116 -8.15 1.97 15.47
CA GLU A 116 -7.29 1.89 16.67
C GLU A 116 -6.77 3.27 17.15
N GLY A 117 -7.61 4.31 17.08
CA GLY A 117 -7.28 5.64 17.57
C GLY A 117 -6.48 6.53 16.61
N VAL A 118 -6.12 6.04 15.41
CA VAL A 118 -5.39 6.79 14.39
C VAL A 118 -6.22 7.00 13.12
N GLN A 119 -5.92 8.05 12.36
CA GLN A 119 -6.56 8.30 11.06
C GLN A 119 -6.15 7.21 10.06
N GLU A 120 -7.14 6.59 9.42
CA GLU A 120 -6.96 5.46 8.52
C GLU A 120 -8.01 5.51 7.41
N GLY A 121 -7.68 5.14 6.17
CA GLY A 121 -8.65 5.14 5.07
C GLY A 121 -8.89 6.53 4.49
N PHE A 122 -10.11 6.86 4.06
CA PHE A 122 -10.39 8.16 3.43
C PHE A 122 -10.77 9.21 4.46
N GLY A 123 -10.25 10.44 4.29
CA GLY A 123 -10.54 11.54 5.20
C GLY A 123 -10.07 12.90 4.68
N ARG A 124 -10.62 13.94 5.30
CA ARG A 124 -10.32 15.35 5.06
C ARG A 124 -9.68 15.95 6.30
N PHE A 125 -8.51 16.58 6.14
CA PHE A 125 -7.88 17.38 7.18
C PHE A 125 -7.85 18.84 6.75
N THR A 126 -8.22 19.75 7.65
CA THR A 126 -8.14 21.19 7.46
C THR A 126 -7.23 21.74 8.54
N TRP A 127 -6.22 22.49 8.13
CA TRP A 127 -5.33 23.21 9.04
C TRP A 127 -5.89 24.61 9.31
N ASP A 128 -5.56 25.16 10.46
CA ASP A 128 -5.85 26.52 10.89
C ASP A 128 -5.39 27.60 9.90
N ASN A 129 -4.26 27.36 9.24
CA ASN A 129 -3.68 28.23 8.21
C ASN A 129 -4.44 28.21 6.88
N GLY A 130 -5.56 27.48 6.78
CA GLY A 130 -6.39 27.37 5.58
C GLY A 130 -5.96 26.30 4.59
N ASN A 131 -4.86 25.59 4.84
CA ASN A 131 -4.51 24.42 4.04
C ASN A 131 -5.57 23.33 4.22
N SER A 132 -5.75 22.49 3.21
CA SER A 132 -6.61 21.31 3.34
C SER A 132 -6.11 20.14 2.50
N TYR A 133 -6.28 18.94 3.04
CA TYR A 133 -5.96 17.69 2.38
C TYR A 133 -7.22 16.82 2.36
N VAL A 134 -7.54 16.27 1.19
CA VAL A 134 -8.61 15.30 1.00
C VAL A 134 -8.01 14.09 0.31
N GLY A 135 -8.02 12.93 0.98
CA GLY A 135 -7.40 11.75 0.40
C GLY A 135 -7.34 10.56 1.35
N ASN A 136 -6.46 9.62 1.01
CA ASN A 136 -6.26 8.44 1.84
C ASN A 136 -5.22 8.73 2.94
N TRP A 137 -5.39 8.05 4.06
CA TRP A 137 -4.62 8.11 5.29
C TRP A 137 -4.21 6.70 5.67
N LYS A 138 -3.00 6.56 6.22
CA LYS A 138 -2.52 5.32 6.82
C LYS A 138 -1.68 5.67 8.03
N ASN A 139 -2.00 5.13 9.21
CA ASN A 139 -1.30 5.42 10.47
C ASN A 139 -1.12 6.94 10.73
N GLY A 140 -2.16 7.74 10.49
CA GLY A 140 -2.11 9.19 10.70
C GLY A 140 -1.33 10.00 9.66
N LYS A 141 -0.81 9.39 8.60
CA LYS A 141 -0.09 10.07 7.51
C LYS A 141 -0.84 10.02 6.19
N MET A 142 -0.66 11.05 5.37
CA MET A 142 -1.20 11.09 3.99
C MET A 142 -0.59 9.95 3.17
N PHE A 143 -1.44 9.21 2.44
CA PHE A 143 -1.05 7.98 1.74
C PHE A 143 -1.81 7.82 0.42
N ARG A 144 -1.24 7.09 -0.54
CA ARG A 144 -1.83 6.78 -1.85
C ARG A 144 -2.33 8.04 -2.56
N LYS A 145 -3.63 8.18 -2.85
CA LYS A 145 -4.16 9.30 -3.64
C LYS A 145 -4.74 10.36 -2.71
N GLY A 146 -4.44 11.62 -3.01
CA GLY A 146 -5.01 12.75 -2.29
C GLY A 146 -4.76 14.08 -3.00
N ILE A 147 -5.57 15.06 -2.62
CA ILE A 147 -5.53 16.44 -3.09
C ILE A 147 -5.14 17.32 -1.91
N MET A 148 -4.01 18.01 -2.02
CA MET A 148 -3.60 19.06 -1.09
C MET A 148 -3.88 20.41 -1.73
N LYS A 149 -4.58 21.27 -1.00
CA LYS A 149 -4.79 22.68 -1.33
C LYS A 149 -4.08 23.51 -0.30
N TRP A 150 -3.24 24.42 -0.74
CA TRP A 150 -2.56 25.37 0.12
C TRP A 150 -3.32 26.68 0.15
N SER A 151 -3.25 27.40 1.28
CA SER A 151 -3.89 28.71 1.44
C SER A 151 -3.31 29.78 0.51
N ASN A 152 -2.11 29.56 -0.02
CA ASN A 152 -1.52 30.41 -1.05
C ASN A 152 -2.20 30.27 -2.43
N GLY A 153 -3.11 29.30 -2.62
CA GLY A 153 -3.82 29.03 -3.88
C GLY A 153 -3.20 27.93 -4.73
N ASP A 154 -2.04 27.40 -4.35
CA ASP A 154 -1.45 26.24 -5.01
C ASP A 154 -2.26 24.97 -4.68
N MET A 155 -2.19 23.99 -5.58
CA MET A 155 -2.84 22.70 -5.41
C MET A 155 -1.99 21.56 -5.94
N TYR A 156 -1.97 20.44 -5.23
CA TYR A 156 -1.35 19.20 -5.70
C TYR A 156 -2.37 18.09 -5.66
N GLU A 157 -2.61 17.48 -6.81
CA GLU A 157 -3.39 16.27 -6.96
C GLU A 157 -2.44 15.14 -7.37
N GLY A 158 -2.29 14.11 -6.55
CA GLY A 158 -1.37 13.04 -6.89
C GLY A 158 -1.21 11.97 -5.85
N GLN A 159 -0.09 11.27 -5.98
CA GLN A 159 0.30 10.21 -5.08
C GLN A 159 1.06 10.76 -3.85
N TRP A 160 0.89 10.07 -2.71
CA TRP A 160 1.42 10.39 -1.39
C TRP A 160 1.97 9.13 -0.72
N LEU A 161 3.08 9.27 -0.02
CA LEU A 161 3.71 8.22 0.78
C LEU A 161 4.28 8.87 2.05
N ASP A 162 3.85 8.38 3.22
CA ASP A 162 4.28 8.85 4.54
C ASP A 162 4.20 10.38 4.73
N GLY A 163 3.14 11.01 4.22
CA GLY A 163 2.95 12.46 4.34
C GLY A 163 3.63 13.29 3.25
N LEU A 164 4.43 12.67 2.38
CA LEU A 164 5.17 13.36 1.32
C LEU A 164 4.58 13.08 -0.06
N ARG A 165 4.63 14.07 -0.95
CA ARG A 165 4.33 13.88 -2.38
C ARG A 165 5.25 12.79 -2.95
N HIS A 166 4.69 11.81 -3.62
CA HIS A 166 5.42 10.66 -4.14
C HIS A 166 4.76 10.18 -5.44
N GLY A 167 5.48 9.46 -6.30
CA GLY A 167 4.91 8.89 -7.52
C GLY A 167 4.44 9.96 -8.51
N HIS A 168 3.31 9.74 -9.20
CA HIS A 168 2.81 10.68 -10.21
C HIS A 168 1.82 11.67 -9.61
N GLY A 169 1.84 12.89 -10.12
CA GLY A 169 0.97 13.98 -9.66
C GLY A 169 0.86 15.14 -10.64
N CYS A 170 -0.01 16.08 -10.30
CA CYS A 170 -0.23 17.35 -10.97
C CYS A 170 -0.15 18.44 -9.92
N TYR A 171 0.81 19.34 -10.06
CA TYR A 171 0.95 20.53 -9.23
C TYR A 171 0.47 21.73 -10.02
N ARG A 172 -0.61 22.37 -9.56
CA ARG A 172 -1.14 23.62 -10.10
C ARG A 172 -0.69 24.77 -9.23
N PHE A 173 -0.08 25.75 -9.85
CA PHE A 173 0.35 26.98 -9.20
C PHE A 173 -0.82 27.97 -9.17
N LYS A 174 -0.81 28.88 -8.20
CA LYS A 174 -1.79 29.97 -8.09
C LYS A 174 -1.93 30.78 -9.38
N ASP A 175 -0.83 30.93 -10.14
CA ASP A 175 -0.80 31.69 -11.40
C ASP A 175 -1.54 31.00 -12.56
N GLY A 176 -2.00 29.74 -12.37
CA GLY A 176 -2.68 28.94 -13.39
C GLY A 176 -1.75 28.04 -14.20
N SER A 177 -0.42 28.19 -14.06
CA SER A 177 0.53 27.23 -14.62
C SER A 177 0.43 25.90 -13.88
N TYR A 178 0.85 24.82 -14.54
CA TYR A 178 0.85 23.51 -13.89
C TYR A 178 1.98 22.60 -14.37
N TYR A 179 2.38 21.70 -13.48
CA TYR A 179 3.41 20.70 -13.73
C TYR A 179 2.85 19.30 -13.49
N VAL A 180 2.98 18.43 -14.49
CA VAL A 180 2.61 17.02 -14.41
C VAL A 180 3.89 16.19 -14.48
N GLY A 181 4.20 15.38 -13.48
CA GLY A 181 5.49 14.68 -13.45
C GLY A 181 5.59 13.54 -12.45
N THR A 182 6.81 13.30 -11.99
CA THR A 182 7.10 12.31 -10.93
C THR A 182 7.72 12.99 -9.73
N TRP A 183 7.38 12.52 -8.53
CA TRP A 183 7.85 13.00 -7.24
C TRP A 183 8.46 11.87 -6.42
N THR A 184 9.51 12.18 -5.68
CA THR A 184 10.14 11.27 -4.72
C THR A 184 10.46 12.05 -3.46
N LYS A 185 9.99 11.57 -2.31
CA LYS A 185 10.19 12.19 -0.98
C LYS A 185 9.90 13.71 -0.98
N GLY A 186 8.79 14.12 -1.60
CA GLY A 186 8.35 15.51 -1.64
C GLY A 186 8.95 16.36 -2.76
N LEU A 187 10.00 15.89 -3.45
CA LEU A 187 10.72 16.63 -4.48
C LEU A 187 10.33 16.15 -5.88
N LYS A 188 10.35 17.06 -6.88
CA LYS A 188 10.23 16.68 -8.29
C LYS A 188 11.42 15.81 -8.66
N ASP A 189 11.19 14.63 -9.19
CA ASP A 189 12.25 13.65 -9.43
C ASP A 189 11.84 12.73 -10.57
N GLY A 190 12.51 12.84 -11.70
CA GLY A 190 12.14 12.26 -12.99
C GLY A 190 11.64 13.26 -14.03
N PRO A 191 11.17 12.77 -15.18
CA PRO A 191 10.60 13.62 -16.21
C PRO A 191 9.19 14.07 -15.85
N GLY A 192 8.84 15.25 -16.35
CA GLY A 192 7.51 15.81 -16.31
C GLY A 192 7.32 16.89 -17.37
N THR A 193 6.10 17.35 -17.50
CA THR A 193 5.69 18.38 -18.45
C THR A 193 5.21 19.60 -17.68
N PHE A 194 5.81 20.75 -17.96
CA PHE A 194 5.40 22.04 -17.43
C PHE A 194 4.62 22.81 -18.48
N TYR A 195 3.45 23.27 -18.07
CA TYR A 195 2.54 24.08 -18.85
C TYR A 195 2.55 25.48 -18.22
N PRO A 196 3.14 26.48 -18.88
CA PRO A 196 3.12 27.86 -18.39
C PRO A 196 1.67 28.39 -18.37
N VAL A 197 1.45 29.47 -17.61
CA VAL A 197 0.15 30.18 -17.53
C VAL A 197 -0.39 30.38 -18.95
N ASP A 198 -1.57 29.85 -19.23
CA ASP A 198 -2.11 29.75 -20.59
C ASP A 198 -1.94 31.05 -21.38
N SER A 199 -1.45 30.91 -22.61
CA SER A 199 -1.58 31.88 -23.69
C SER A 199 -2.97 32.54 -23.64
N LYS A 200 -2.99 33.85 -23.33
CA LYS A 200 -4.16 34.72 -23.13
C LYS A 200 -5.52 34.10 -23.50
N LEU A 201 -6.32 33.75 -22.50
CA LEU A 201 -7.76 33.61 -22.68
C LEU A 201 -8.41 35.00 -22.54
N SER A 202 -8.83 35.60 -23.64
CA SER A 202 -9.84 36.66 -23.60
C SER A 202 -11.22 36.01 -23.49
N SER A 203 -12.00 36.50 -22.52
CA SER A 203 -13.45 36.36 -22.34
C SER A 203 -14.02 34.96 -22.11
N LEU A 204 -14.31 34.65 -20.85
CA LEU A 204 -15.41 33.77 -20.45
C LEU A 204 -16.26 34.48 -19.38
N GLU A 205 -16.86 35.61 -19.77
CA GLU A 205 -18.09 36.11 -19.15
C GLU A 205 -19.26 35.30 -19.73
N HIS A 206 -19.49 34.12 -19.18
CA HIS A 206 -20.82 33.52 -19.14
C HIS A 206 -20.76 32.36 -18.16
N LEU A 207 -21.05 32.66 -16.89
CA LEU A 207 -21.72 31.81 -15.89
C LEU A 207 -21.80 32.58 -14.57
N THR A 208 -22.44 33.75 -14.61
CA THR A 208 -23.06 34.39 -13.44
C THR A 208 -24.50 34.66 -13.82
N GLU A 209 -25.37 33.71 -13.48
CA GLU A 209 -26.81 33.85 -13.27
C GLU A 209 -27.30 32.42 -12.99
N THR A 210 -27.23 31.97 -11.75
CA THR A 210 -28.42 32.07 -10.91
C THR A 210 -28.03 32.20 -9.44
N SER A 211 -28.24 33.39 -8.90
CA SER A 211 -28.44 33.59 -7.47
C SER A 211 -29.70 32.82 -7.04
N GLY A 212 -29.52 31.85 -6.16
CA GLY A 212 -30.60 31.18 -5.43
C GLY A 212 -30.14 30.92 -4.00
N SER A 213 -30.44 31.89 -3.15
CA SER A 213 -30.53 31.87 -1.67
C SER A 213 -29.84 30.73 -0.91
N VAL A 214 -29.00 31.16 0.03
CA VAL A 214 -28.68 30.49 1.29
C VAL A 214 -29.88 29.73 1.85
N ASN A 215 -29.71 28.44 2.13
CA ASN A 215 -30.24 27.77 3.31
C ASN A 215 -29.50 26.44 3.54
N GLU A 216 -29.06 26.27 4.78
CA GLU A 216 -28.47 25.07 5.36
C GLU A 216 -29.30 23.83 5.04
N LEU A 217 -28.66 22.75 4.57
CA LEU A 217 -29.26 21.42 4.53
C LEU A 217 -28.28 20.38 5.05
N ASN A 218 -28.42 20.13 6.35
CA ASN A 218 -28.01 18.91 7.05
C ASN A 218 -28.53 17.68 6.29
N CYS A 219 -27.69 16.67 6.10
CA CYS A 219 -28.12 15.34 5.69
C CYS A 219 -27.33 14.27 6.43
N PHE A 220 -27.78 13.93 7.64
CA PHE A 220 -27.71 12.55 8.15
C PHE A 220 -29.00 12.24 8.94
N PRO A 221 -29.47 10.98 8.91
CA PRO A 221 -30.76 10.58 9.48
C PRO A 221 -30.67 10.38 11.00
N SER A 222 -31.74 10.76 11.68
CA SER A 222 -32.01 10.53 13.11
C SER A 222 -33.28 9.69 13.28
N ASP A 223 -33.20 8.63 14.09
CA ASP A 223 -34.29 7.75 14.58
C ASP A 223 -34.67 8.13 16.04
N PRO A 224 -35.71 7.55 16.70
CA PRO A 224 -37.08 7.17 16.29
C PRO A 224 -38.15 7.58 17.34
N SER A 225 -39.47 7.52 17.07
CA SER A 225 -40.51 7.19 18.08
C SER A 225 -41.98 7.14 17.57
N HIS A 226 -42.72 6.16 18.11
CA HIS A 226 -44.18 6.04 18.32
C HIS A 226 -45.09 5.24 17.34
N LEU A 227 -45.70 4.20 17.93
CA LEU A 227 -46.85 3.36 17.55
C LEU A 227 -48.16 3.97 18.13
N PRO A 228 -49.39 3.66 17.63
CA PRO A 228 -50.10 2.42 18.01
C PRO A 228 -51.06 1.74 16.97
N SER A 229 -51.53 0.56 17.42
CA SER A 229 -52.46 -0.51 16.96
C SER A 229 -53.85 -0.13 16.38
N SER A 230 -54.72 -0.94 15.74
CA SER A 230 -55.10 -2.39 15.80
C SER A 230 -56.10 -2.85 14.70
N ASN A 231 -56.03 -4.13 14.23
CA ASN A 231 -57.09 -5.16 13.93
C ASN A 231 -58.25 -4.90 12.91
N ILE A 232 -58.77 -5.77 11.99
CA ILE A 232 -58.93 -7.26 11.84
C ILE A 232 -59.37 -7.66 10.38
N ASN A 233 -58.88 -8.82 9.86
CA ASN A 233 -59.40 -9.84 8.87
C ASN A 233 -60.14 -9.44 7.54
N LYS A 234 -60.00 -10.09 6.35
CA LYS A 234 -59.67 -11.48 5.93
C LYS A 234 -59.42 -11.56 4.39
N SER A 235 -58.55 -12.51 3.97
CA SER A 235 -58.51 -13.26 2.69
C SER A 235 -57.97 -12.65 1.37
N LYS A 236 -56.71 -12.96 1.05
CA LYS A 236 -56.21 -13.70 -0.15
C LYS A 236 -54.67 -13.71 -0.09
N LYS A 237 -54.06 -14.91 -0.18
CA LYS A 237 -52.60 -15.11 0.02
C LYS A 237 -51.80 -14.43 -1.09
N SER A 238 -51.03 -13.37 -0.75
CA SER A 238 -49.85 -12.94 -1.50
C SER A 238 -48.73 -12.55 -0.53
N SER A 239 -47.51 -12.95 -0.90
CA SER A 239 -46.29 -12.89 -0.11
C SER A 239 -45.55 -11.60 -0.44
N TYR A 240 -45.53 -10.63 0.48
CA TYR A 240 -44.63 -9.47 0.41
C TYR A 240 -43.42 -9.68 1.33
N LYS A 241 -42.28 -9.98 0.71
CA LYS A 241 -40.94 -9.75 1.26
C LYS A 241 -40.48 -8.36 0.85
N ASN A 242 -39.85 -7.67 1.78
CA ASN A 242 -39.08 -6.44 1.58
C ASN A 242 -38.05 -6.61 0.44
N ALA A 243 -38.07 -5.71 -0.53
CA ALA A 243 -36.94 -5.46 -1.44
C ALA A 243 -37.04 -4.02 -1.97
N TRP A 244 -36.10 -3.18 -1.54
CA TRP A 244 -35.94 -1.83 -2.06
C TRP A 244 -35.30 -1.86 -3.46
N PHE A 245 -35.89 -1.04 -4.34
CA PHE A 245 -35.45 -0.54 -5.64
C PHE A 245 -35.17 -1.50 -6.82
N LYS A 246 -36.14 -1.57 -7.73
CA LYS A 246 -35.96 -1.71 -9.18
C LYS A 246 -36.96 -0.81 -9.92
N TRP A 247 -36.51 -0.11 -10.96
CA TRP A 247 -37.35 0.28 -12.11
C TRP A 247 -36.93 -0.55 -13.32
N SER A 248 -37.92 -0.89 -14.15
CA SER A 248 -38.04 -2.09 -14.99
C SER A 248 -37.67 -1.92 -16.47
N LEU A 249 -37.31 -3.04 -17.09
CA LEU A 249 -37.23 -3.29 -18.54
C LEU A 249 -38.63 -3.53 -19.17
N ILE A 250 -38.77 -3.28 -20.48
CA ILE A 250 -39.72 -3.96 -21.36
C ILE A 250 -38.95 -4.56 -22.56
N PHE A 251 -39.29 -5.81 -22.89
CA PHE A 251 -38.78 -6.64 -24.00
C PHE A 251 -39.70 -6.54 -25.24
N PHE A 252 -39.15 -6.79 -26.43
CA PHE A 252 -39.89 -7.46 -27.52
C PHE A 252 -38.97 -8.40 -28.33
N LEU A 253 -39.51 -9.57 -28.68
CA LEU A 253 -38.93 -10.68 -29.46
C LEU A 253 -39.07 -10.49 -30.98
N ARG A 254 -38.16 -11.09 -31.78
CA ARG A 254 -38.52 -11.90 -32.97
C ARG A 254 -37.37 -12.81 -33.47
N HIS A 255 -37.77 -14.01 -33.88
CA HIS A 255 -37.02 -15.18 -34.39
C HIS A 255 -36.26 -14.98 -35.72
N SER A 256 -35.20 -15.76 -35.98
CA SER A 256 -35.23 -16.89 -36.95
C SER A 256 -33.91 -17.71 -36.99
N GLU A 257 -34.06 -18.96 -37.46
CA GLU A 257 -33.14 -20.10 -37.66
C GLU A 257 -31.99 -19.79 -38.68
N GLN A 258 -30.94 -20.57 -38.99
CA GLN A 258 -30.65 -22.02 -39.00
C GLN A 258 -29.15 -22.27 -39.38
N ILE A 259 -28.52 -23.37 -38.89
CA ILE A 259 -27.52 -24.32 -39.49
C ILE A 259 -26.32 -23.75 -40.34
N SER A 260 -25.01 -24.03 -40.13
CA SER A 260 -24.29 -25.33 -40.28
C SER A 260 -22.74 -25.25 -40.08
N HIS A 261 -22.15 -26.35 -39.55
CA HIS A 261 -20.80 -27.00 -39.73
C HIS A 261 -19.46 -26.21 -39.58
N ARG A 262 -18.56 -26.48 -38.60
CA ARG A 262 -17.58 -27.60 -38.33
C ARG A 262 -16.14 -27.14 -38.66
N SER A 263 -15.17 -27.01 -37.73
CA SER A 263 -14.24 -28.04 -37.19
C SER A 263 -13.36 -27.45 -36.04
N SER A 264 -13.47 -27.90 -34.78
CA SER A 264 -12.69 -28.92 -34.04
C SER A 264 -11.20 -28.63 -33.68
N SER A 265 -10.93 -28.22 -32.43
CA SER A 265 -10.00 -28.93 -31.52
C SER A 265 -10.13 -28.47 -30.05
N VAL A 266 -10.93 -29.27 -29.31
CA VAL A 266 -10.85 -29.72 -27.90
C VAL A 266 -10.37 -28.76 -26.79
N ASP A 267 -11.28 -27.86 -26.39
CA ASP A 267 -11.49 -27.42 -25.00
C ASP A 267 -12.81 -28.06 -24.51
N ARG A 268 -12.83 -28.69 -23.33
CA ARG A 268 -14.03 -28.90 -22.47
C ARG A 268 -13.64 -29.76 -21.26
N VAL A 269 -13.68 -29.19 -20.07
CA VAL A 269 -14.75 -29.38 -19.05
C VAL A 269 -14.66 -28.18 -18.10
N TRP A 270 -15.79 -27.73 -17.57
CA TRP A 270 -16.06 -26.67 -16.56
C TRP A 270 -16.80 -25.47 -17.18
N SER A 271 -18.10 -25.64 -17.41
CA SER A 271 -19.06 -24.54 -17.50
C SER A 271 -20.42 -25.03 -17.03
N LEU A 272 -20.92 -24.44 -15.94
CA LEU A 272 -22.33 -24.28 -15.61
C LEU A 272 -22.40 -23.13 -14.58
N GLY A 273 -23.06 -22.04 -14.97
CA GLY A 273 -23.40 -20.92 -14.09
C GLY A 273 -22.91 -19.55 -14.58
N ASP A 274 -23.65 -19.00 -15.55
CA ASP A 274 -24.00 -17.58 -15.74
C ASP A 274 -22.90 -16.52 -15.87
N ASN A 275 -22.61 -16.17 -17.12
CA ASN A 275 -22.14 -14.85 -17.55
C ASN A 275 -23.23 -14.25 -18.45
N GLU A 276 -23.75 -13.08 -18.09
CA GLU A 276 -24.06 -12.06 -19.10
C GLU A 276 -23.43 -10.73 -18.67
N ASP A 277 -22.60 -10.24 -19.57
CA ASP A 277 -21.98 -8.94 -19.58
C ASP A 277 -23.06 -7.85 -19.58
N ASN A 278 -22.97 -6.93 -18.62
CA ASN A 278 -23.61 -5.64 -18.71
C ASN A 278 -22.50 -4.58 -18.72
N SER A 279 -22.01 -4.27 -19.92
CA SER A 279 -21.11 -3.14 -20.15
C SER A 279 -21.92 -1.83 -20.01
N LEU A 280 -22.03 -1.32 -18.79
CA LEU A 280 -22.37 0.08 -18.56
C LEU A 280 -21.12 0.92 -18.84
N GLN A 281 -21.13 1.49 -20.04
CA GLN A 281 -20.25 2.54 -20.50
C GLN A 281 -20.50 3.77 -19.61
N ASN A 282 -19.64 4.00 -18.61
CA ASN A 282 -19.59 5.31 -17.94
C ASN A 282 -19.02 6.30 -18.95
N SER A 283 -19.92 7.05 -19.58
CA SER A 283 -19.63 8.27 -20.32
C SER A 283 -18.83 9.20 -19.42
N PHE A 284 -17.53 9.29 -19.68
CA PHE A 284 -16.85 10.56 -19.51
C PHE A 284 -17.52 11.53 -20.49
N THR A 285 -18.13 12.58 -19.97
CA THR A 285 -18.38 13.79 -20.76
C THR A 285 -16.99 14.34 -21.10
N GLU A 286 -16.45 13.91 -22.23
CA GLU A 286 -15.37 14.62 -22.91
C GLU A 286 -15.91 16.02 -23.20
N CYS A 287 -15.28 17.03 -22.61
CA CYS A 287 -15.49 18.41 -23.04
C CYS A 287 -14.94 18.51 -24.47
N SER A 288 -15.83 18.44 -25.45
CA SER A 288 -15.50 18.62 -26.87
C SER A 288 -15.38 20.11 -27.18
N CYS A 289 -14.25 20.70 -26.81
CA CYS A 289 -13.85 21.97 -27.38
C CYS A 289 -12.95 21.71 -28.59
N SER A 290 -13.48 21.94 -29.79
CA SER A 290 -12.66 22.06 -31.00
C SER A 290 -11.71 23.26 -30.85
N PRO A 291 -10.38 23.11 -30.92
CA PRO A 291 -9.51 24.26 -30.84
C PRO A 291 -9.42 24.94 -32.21
N LYS A 292 -10.07 26.11 -32.32
CA LYS A 292 -9.63 27.12 -33.29
C LYS A 292 -8.42 27.84 -32.68
N GLY A 293 -7.24 27.52 -33.18
CA GLY A 293 -6.05 28.38 -33.20
C GLY A 293 -5.29 28.62 -31.89
N TYR A 294 -3.96 28.62 -32.02
CA TYR A 294 -2.92 29.20 -31.16
C TYR A 294 -2.09 28.27 -30.26
N SER A 295 -0.79 28.56 -30.30
CA SER A 295 0.36 27.75 -29.88
C SER A 295 0.79 28.11 -28.46
N SER A 296 0.52 27.26 -27.47
CA SER A 296 1.14 27.36 -26.15
C SER A 296 2.47 26.58 -26.12
N MET A 297 3.52 27.24 -25.64
CA MET A 297 4.87 26.66 -25.52
C MET A 297 4.88 25.72 -24.30
N VAL A 298 5.03 24.41 -24.53
CA VAL A 298 5.05 23.39 -23.46
C VAL A 298 6.49 22.93 -23.22
N TYR A 299 6.88 22.72 -21.98
CA TYR A 299 8.25 22.32 -21.62
C TYR A 299 8.28 20.88 -21.09
N GLU A 300 9.09 20.03 -21.71
CA GLU A 300 9.49 18.75 -21.13
C GLU A 300 10.69 18.99 -20.20
N ARG A 301 10.57 18.61 -18.93
CA ARG A 301 11.57 18.86 -17.89
C ARG A 301 11.96 17.56 -17.21
N GLU A 302 13.25 17.28 -17.07
CA GLU A 302 13.77 16.18 -16.24
C GLU A 302 14.36 16.76 -14.96
N TYR A 303 13.90 16.26 -13.82
CA TYR A 303 14.39 16.64 -12.50
C TYR A 303 15.14 15.49 -11.85
N VAL A 304 16.12 15.81 -11.01
CA VAL A 304 16.78 14.86 -10.10
C VAL A 304 16.79 15.50 -8.72
N GLN A 305 16.10 14.87 -7.76
CA GLN A 305 16.03 15.35 -6.36
C GLN A 305 15.65 16.85 -6.25
N GLY A 306 14.66 17.30 -7.03
CA GLY A 306 14.16 18.67 -7.04
C GLY A 306 14.90 19.61 -8.00
N VAL A 307 16.07 19.20 -8.51
CA VAL A 307 16.89 20.02 -9.41
C VAL A 307 16.53 19.75 -10.86
N LEU A 308 16.23 20.81 -11.62
CA LEU A 308 15.99 20.71 -13.06
C LEU A 308 17.33 20.42 -13.77
N ILE A 309 17.45 19.24 -14.38
CA ILE A 309 18.69 18.81 -15.06
C ILE A 309 18.59 18.87 -16.59
N ALA A 310 17.37 18.88 -17.14
CA ALA A 310 17.14 19.03 -18.57
C ALA A 310 15.80 19.72 -18.81
N GLU A 311 15.76 20.60 -19.80
CA GLU A 311 14.53 21.23 -20.30
C GLU A 311 14.55 21.22 -21.83
N ARG A 312 13.42 20.85 -22.44
CA ARG A 312 13.21 20.87 -23.88
C ARG A 312 11.88 21.50 -24.20
N THR A 313 11.87 22.40 -25.17
CA THR A 313 10.63 22.99 -25.69
C THR A 313 9.94 22.02 -26.64
N ILE A 314 8.66 21.75 -26.40
CA ILE A 314 7.78 21.04 -27.33
C ILE A 314 7.12 22.10 -28.21
N HIS A 315 7.57 22.20 -29.46
CA HIS A 315 6.80 22.90 -30.49
C HIS A 315 5.76 21.93 -31.06
N PRO A 316 4.46 22.26 -31.05
CA PRO A 316 3.47 21.50 -31.80
C PRO A 316 3.74 21.69 -33.30
N ALA A 317 4.64 20.88 -33.86
CA ALA A 317 4.93 20.89 -35.28
C ALA A 317 3.75 20.30 -36.06
N PHE A 318 3.08 21.12 -36.87
CA PHE A 318 2.16 20.66 -37.91
C PHE A 318 2.93 19.76 -38.89
N LYS A 319 2.68 18.46 -38.85
CA LYS A 319 2.84 17.57 -39.98
C LYS A 319 1.48 16.96 -40.28
N ALA A 320 0.83 17.44 -41.33
CA ALA A 320 -0.32 16.77 -41.92
C ALA A 320 0.13 15.40 -42.46
N PRO A 321 -0.45 14.27 -42.02
CA PRO A 321 -0.28 13.00 -42.71
C PRO A 321 -1.31 12.95 -43.83
N ASN A 322 -0.85 12.71 -45.06
CA ASN A 322 -1.69 12.30 -46.18
C ASN A 322 -2.61 11.16 -45.75
N SER A 323 -3.89 11.34 -46.05
CA SER A 323 -4.90 10.31 -46.01
C SER A 323 -4.50 9.16 -46.92
N GLU A 324 -4.12 8.02 -46.34
CA GLU A 324 -4.55 6.68 -46.76
C GLU A 324 -3.85 5.61 -45.93
N LYS A 325 -4.64 4.64 -45.45
CA LYS A 325 -4.29 3.45 -44.65
C LYS A 325 -4.09 3.66 -43.14
N LEU A 326 -5.20 3.96 -42.45
CA LEU A 326 -5.37 3.57 -41.05
C LEU A 326 -6.74 2.88 -40.86
N HIS A 327 -6.78 1.58 -41.11
CA HIS A 327 -7.71 0.67 -40.44
C HIS A 327 -6.84 -0.37 -39.73
N GLN A 328 -7.17 -0.63 -38.46
CA GLN A 328 -6.42 -1.45 -37.48
C GLN A 328 -5.19 -0.80 -36.81
N LYS A 329 -5.44 0.03 -35.79
CA LYS A 329 -4.80 -0.05 -34.44
C LYS A 329 -5.14 1.19 -33.62
N GLN A 330 -6.32 1.21 -33.02
CA GLN A 330 -6.57 2.02 -31.81
C GLN A 330 -7.34 1.17 -30.80
N GLN A 331 -6.60 0.30 -30.13
CA GLN A 331 -6.90 -0.08 -28.76
C GLN A 331 -5.62 0.03 -27.95
N ARG A 332 -5.74 0.70 -26.79
CA ARG A 332 -4.78 0.80 -25.68
C ARG A 332 -3.58 1.75 -25.88
N LYS A 333 -3.78 2.99 -25.45
CA LYS A 333 -2.71 3.82 -24.87
C LYS A 333 -3.21 4.48 -23.58
N VAL A 334 -3.61 3.63 -22.63
CA VAL A 334 -3.64 3.98 -21.20
C VAL A 334 -2.25 3.64 -20.66
N SER A 335 -1.61 4.58 -19.98
CA SER A 335 -0.33 4.37 -19.30
C SER A 335 -0.46 3.18 -18.34
N ARG A 336 0.14 2.05 -18.73
CA ARG A 336 0.17 0.83 -17.92
C ARG A 336 1.08 1.08 -16.71
N SER A 337 0.46 1.33 -15.56
CA SER A 337 1.06 0.93 -14.28
C SER A 337 1.52 -0.53 -14.39
N LEU A 338 2.84 -0.78 -14.32
CA LEU A 338 3.43 -2.12 -14.50
C LEU A 338 3.10 -3.09 -13.35
N SER A 339 2.59 -2.59 -12.23
CA SER A 339 2.00 -3.38 -11.16
C SER A 339 0.48 -3.39 -11.33
N LYS A 340 -0.11 -4.57 -11.54
CA LYS A 340 -1.56 -4.75 -11.42
C LYS A 340 -1.84 -5.12 -9.97
N THR A 341 -2.66 -4.35 -9.27
CA THR A 341 -3.23 -4.80 -8.00
C THR A 341 -4.09 -6.02 -8.32
N ILE A 342 -3.69 -7.19 -7.81
CA ILE A 342 -4.34 -8.45 -8.13
C ILE A 342 -5.74 -8.40 -7.53
N THR A 343 -6.77 -8.46 -8.38
CA THR A 343 -8.17 -8.50 -7.92
C THR A 343 -8.56 -9.93 -7.58
N LYS A 344 -9.50 -10.06 -6.63
CA LYS A 344 -10.09 -11.34 -6.20
C LYS A 344 -10.88 -11.96 -7.36
N GLY A 345 -10.19 -12.65 -8.26
CA GLY A 345 -10.75 -13.22 -9.49
C GLY A 345 -9.66 -13.73 -10.47
N ASP A 346 -8.44 -13.18 -10.41
CA ASP A 346 -7.35 -13.59 -11.29
C ASP A 346 -6.69 -14.91 -10.80
N ARG A 347 -6.31 -15.79 -11.74
CA ARG A 347 -5.59 -17.05 -11.44
C ARG A 347 -4.29 -16.82 -10.66
N SER A 348 -3.65 -15.65 -10.83
CA SER A 348 -2.46 -15.25 -10.10
C SER A 348 -2.72 -14.91 -8.62
N PHE A 349 -3.96 -14.54 -8.25
CA PHE A 349 -4.38 -14.30 -6.87
C PHE A 349 -4.30 -15.56 -6.01
N TYR A 350 -4.90 -16.66 -6.50
CA TYR A 350 -4.92 -17.92 -5.78
C TYR A 350 -3.52 -18.54 -5.67
N LEU A 351 -2.68 -18.34 -6.68
CA LEU A 351 -1.29 -18.78 -6.67
C LEU A 351 -0.46 -18.02 -5.64
N MET A 352 -0.66 -16.69 -5.55
CA MET A 352 -0.08 -15.84 -4.51
C MET A 352 -0.53 -16.30 -3.12
N LEU A 353 -1.83 -16.51 -2.89
CA LEU A 353 -2.35 -16.97 -1.60
C LEU A 353 -1.72 -18.31 -1.18
N ASN A 354 -1.60 -19.26 -2.11
CA ASN A 354 -0.96 -20.54 -1.84
C ASN A 354 0.54 -20.40 -1.48
N LEU A 355 1.25 -19.46 -2.12
CA LEU A 355 2.63 -19.15 -1.79
C LEU A 355 2.75 -18.62 -0.35
N GLN A 356 1.93 -17.64 0.00
CA GLN A 356 1.96 -17.02 1.32
C GLN A 356 1.66 -18.03 2.43
N LEU A 357 0.65 -18.89 2.25
CA LEU A 357 0.33 -19.95 3.20
C LEU A 357 1.48 -20.95 3.36
N GLY A 358 2.08 -21.40 2.26
CA GLY A 358 3.17 -22.37 2.28
C GLY A 358 4.46 -21.83 2.91
N ILE A 359 4.83 -20.59 2.59
CA ILE A 359 6.00 -19.92 3.18
C ILE A 359 5.79 -19.71 4.68
N ARG A 360 4.63 -19.16 5.08
CA ARG A 360 4.30 -18.94 6.49
C ARG A 360 4.35 -20.24 7.31
N TYR A 361 3.77 -21.33 6.79
CA TYR A 361 3.84 -22.64 7.44
C TYR A 361 5.28 -23.12 7.58
N THR A 362 6.08 -23.03 6.52
CA THR A 362 7.42 -23.61 6.53
C THR A 362 8.34 -22.82 7.45
N VAL A 363 8.36 -21.50 7.32
CA VAL A 363 9.18 -20.63 8.18
C VAL A 363 8.74 -20.77 9.64
N GLY A 364 7.42 -20.74 9.92
CA GLY A 364 6.90 -20.92 11.28
C GLY A 364 7.27 -22.24 11.94
N ASN A 365 7.39 -23.34 11.18
CA ASN A 365 7.82 -24.64 11.71
C ASN A 365 9.34 -24.76 11.88
N ILE A 366 10.12 -24.05 11.07
CA ILE A 366 11.59 -24.14 11.13
C ILE A 366 12.14 -23.18 12.18
N THR A 367 11.57 -21.99 12.35
CA THR A 367 12.09 -20.95 13.28
C THR A 367 12.32 -21.47 14.70
N PRO A 368 11.43 -22.30 15.30
CA PRO A 368 11.65 -22.86 16.64
C PRO A 368 12.79 -23.86 16.74
N VAL A 369 13.27 -24.43 15.62
CA VAL A 369 14.39 -25.38 15.62
C VAL A 369 15.66 -24.64 16.09
N PRO A 370 16.43 -25.17 17.06
CA PRO A 370 17.66 -24.55 17.52
C PRO A 370 18.65 -24.28 16.38
N LYS A 371 19.38 -23.16 16.46
CA LYS A 371 20.41 -22.81 15.48
C LYS A 371 21.50 -23.89 15.51
N ARG A 372 21.86 -24.38 14.32
CA ARG A 372 22.94 -25.35 14.12
C ARG A 372 23.60 -25.14 12.76
N GLU A 373 24.82 -25.63 12.62
CA GLU A 373 25.48 -25.66 11.32
C GLU A 373 24.75 -26.57 10.33
N VAL A 374 24.86 -26.21 9.05
CA VAL A 374 24.29 -26.97 7.94
C VAL A 374 25.22 -28.13 7.60
N GLY A 375 24.72 -29.35 7.68
CA GLY A 375 25.47 -30.57 7.35
C GLY A 375 25.20 -31.06 5.93
N SER A 376 25.99 -32.03 5.45
CA SER A 376 25.82 -32.62 4.11
C SER A 376 24.42 -33.22 3.87
N SER A 377 23.77 -33.74 4.91
CA SER A 377 22.40 -34.28 4.85
C SER A 377 21.36 -33.22 4.50
N ASP A 378 21.58 -31.96 4.91
CA ASP A 378 20.67 -30.85 4.63
C ASP A 378 20.63 -30.47 3.13
N PHE A 379 21.63 -30.90 2.34
CA PHE A 379 21.67 -30.74 0.89
C PHE A 379 21.08 -31.95 0.12
N GLY A 380 20.83 -33.08 0.80
CA GLY A 380 20.36 -34.34 0.20
C GLY A 380 18.89 -34.33 -0.21
N SER A 381 18.47 -35.19 -1.16
CA SER A 381 17.10 -35.23 -1.75
C SER A 381 15.95 -35.27 -0.74
N GLU A 382 16.21 -35.82 0.45
CA GLU A 382 15.26 -35.98 1.54
C GLU A 382 15.15 -34.76 2.47
N ALA A 383 16.10 -33.81 2.40
CA ALA A 383 15.99 -32.52 3.08
C ALA A 383 14.94 -31.62 2.41
N ARG A 384 13.67 -31.87 2.74
CA ARG A 384 12.49 -31.17 2.20
C ARG A 384 11.34 -31.24 3.19
N ILE A 385 10.51 -30.20 3.23
CA ILE A 385 9.22 -30.24 3.92
C ILE A 385 8.12 -30.43 2.88
N ARG A 386 7.14 -31.28 3.17
CA ARG A 386 5.95 -31.48 2.36
C ARG A 386 4.72 -31.30 3.25
N MET A 387 3.75 -30.56 2.76
CA MET A 387 2.49 -30.36 3.48
C MET A 387 1.32 -30.26 2.51
N SER A 388 0.16 -30.81 2.91
CA SER A 388 -1.10 -30.69 2.19
C SER A 388 -1.92 -29.56 2.82
N PHE A 389 -2.41 -28.65 1.98
CA PHE A 389 -3.29 -27.55 2.36
C PHE A 389 -4.68 -27.80 1.75
N PRO A 390 -5.57 -28.56 2.43
CA PRO A 390 -6.95 -28.69 2.00
C PRO A 390 -7.71 -27.37 2.24
N ARG A 391 -8.68 -27.06 1.37
CA ARG A 391 -9.48 -25.82 1.45
C ARG A 391 -10.16 -25.62 2.82
N ARG A 392 -10.61 -26.71 3.44
CA ARG A 392 -11.27 -26.70 4.77
C ARG A 392 -10.29 -26.61 5.94
N GLY A 393 -8.98 -26.60 5.68
CA GLY A 393 -7.95 -26.76 6.71
C GLY A 393 -7.80 -28.21 7.17
N SER A 394 -6.78 -28.42 7.99
CA SER A 394 -6.46 -29.66 8.68
C SER A 394 -5.98 -29.34 10.10
N GLU A 395 -5.65 -30.37 10.88
CA GLU A 395 -5.01 -30.19 12.19
C GLU A 395 -3.72 -29.32 12.11
N PHE A 396 -2.99 -29.41 11.01
CA PHE A 396 -1.71 -28.73 10.82
C PHE A 396 -1.79 -27.48 9.93
N THR A 397 -2.92 -27.23 9.26
CA THR A 397 -3.03 -26.12 8.29
C THR A 397 -4.36 -25.39 8.42
N PRO A 398 -4.38 -24.04 8.37
CA PRO A 398 -5.61 -23.29 8.53
C PRO A 398 -6.53 -23.43 7.30
N PRO A 399 -7.86 -23.26 7.47
CA PRO A 399 -8.79 -23.12 6.35
C PRO A 399 -8.43 -21.90 5.50
N HIS A 400 -8.69 -21.98 4.19
CA HIS A 400 -8.35 -20.91 3.27
C HIS A 400 -9.29 -20.80 2.07
N TYR A 401 -9.35 -19.62 1.44
CA TYR A 401 -10.23 -19.36 0.30
C TYR A 401 -9.74 -19.92 -1.04
N SER A 402 -8.48 -20.40 -1.10
CA SER A 402 -7.93 -21.02 -2.31
C SER A 402 -8.38 -22.46 -2.52
N VAL A 403 -8.12 -23.00 -3.71
CA VAL A 403 -8.22 -24.44 -3.98
C VAL A 403 -7.19 -25.20 -3.16
N GLY A 404 -7.52 -26.44 -2.75
CA GLY A 404 -6.56 -27.26 -2.02
C GLY A 404 -5.30 -27.56 -2.85
N PHE A 405 -4.13 -27.53 -2.22
CA PHE A 405 -2.84 -27.69 -2.90
C PHE A 405 -1.83 -28.45 -2.04
N PHE A 406 -0.79 -28.98 -2.68
CA PHE A 406 0.36 -29.56 -1.99
C PHE A 406 1.56 -28.62 -2.07
N TRP A 407 2.12 -28.34 -0.91
CA TRP A 407 3.33 -27.57 -0.73
C TRP A 407 4.55 -28.49 -0.65
N LYS A 408 5.66 -28.07 -1.28
CA LYS A 408 6.98 -28.64 -1.07
C LYS A 408 7.99 -27.53 -0.92
N ASP A 409 8.70 -27.53 0.20
CA ASP A 409 9.86 -26.70 0.47
C ASP A 409 11.14 -27.50 0.25
N TYR A 410 12.11 -26.93 -0.45
CA TYR A 410 13.38 -27.59 -0.74
C TYR A 410 14.47 -27.01 0.16
N ARG A 411 15.19 -27.89 0.87
CA ARG A 411 16.39 -27.50 1.64
C ARG A 411 16.12 -26.42 2.71
N PRO A 412 15.09 -26.60 3.54
CA PRO A 412 14.63 -25.59 4.49
C PRO A 412 15.73 -25.05 5.41
N MET A 413 16.59 -25.94 5.93
CA MET A 413 17.68 -25.56 6.83
C MET A 413 18.77 -24.75 6.11
N VAL A 414 19.12 -25.13 4.88
CA VAL A 414 20.08 -24.39 4.05
C VAL A 414 19.58 -22.97 3.80
N PHE A 415 18.33 -22.82 3.36
CA PHE A 415 17.75 -21.50 3.08
C PHE A 415 17.44 -20.67 4.34
N ARG A 416 17.19 -21.30 5.49
CA ARG A 416 17.19 -20.57 6.77
C ARG A 416 18.56 -19.99 7.04
N ASN A 417 19.61 -20.79 6.94
CA ASN A 417 20.94 -20.32 7.28
C ASN A 417 21.50 -19.31 6.26
N LEU A 418 21.15 -19.43 4.97
CA LEU A 418 21.40 -18.39 3.97
C LEU A 418 20.72 -17.07 4.33
N ARG A 419 19.45 -17.09 4.76
CA ARG A 419 18.77 -15.88 5.25
C ARG A 419 19.49 -15.25 6.44
N GLU A 420 19.95 -16.07 7.39
CA GLU A 420 20.75 -15.59 8.54
C GLU A 420 22.10 -14.99 8.11
N MET A 421 22.81 -15.59 7.14
CA MET A 421 24.05 -15.03 6.58
C MET A 421 23.81 -13.66 5.94
N PHE A 422 22.68 -13.49 5.26
CA PHE A 422 22.24 -12.23 4.68
C PHE A 422 21.46 -11.33 5.65
N LYS A 423 21.54 -11.59 6.96
CA LYS A 423 20.90 -10.82 8.05
C LYS A 423 19.40 -10.56 7.86
N ILE A 424 18.69 -11.52 7.28
CA ILE A 424 17.24 -11.47 7.13
C ILE A 424 16.60 -12.19 8.29
N ASP A 425 15.92 -11.43 9.15
CA ASP A 425 15.10 -12.00 10.22
C ASP A 425 13.91 -12.79 9.66
N ALA A 426 13.55 -13.87 10.35
CA ALA A 426 12.48 -14.76 9.93
C ALA A 426 11.11 -14.09 9.99
N SER A 427 10.87 -13.22 10.98
CA SER A 427 9.62 -12.48 11.13
C SER A 427 9.48 -11.42 10.05
N ASP A 428 10.54 -10.65 9.79
CA ASP A 428 10.64 -9.71 8.67
C ASP A 428 10.32 -10.37 7.34
N TYR A 429 10.98 -11.49 7.05
CA TYR A 429 10.76 -12.27 5.83
C TYR A 429 9.30 -12.71 5.66
N MET A 430 8.64 -13.12 6.76
CA MET A 430 7.23 -13.50 6.74
C MET A 430 6.31 -12.28 6.57
N VAL A 431 6.60 -11.14 7.20
CA VAL A 431 5.80 -9.92 7.06
C VAL A 431 5.87 -9.40 5.62
N SER A 432 7.07 -9.30 5.04
CA SER A 432 7.27 -8.80 3.66
C SER A 432 6.58 -9.66 2.61
N LEU A 433 6.61 -10.99 2.76
CA LEU A 433 6.07 -11.92 1.77
C LEU A 433 4.59 -12.28 2.02
N CYS A 434 4.19 -12.40 3.28
CA CYS A 434 2.90 -12.96 3.68
C CYS A 434 1.96 -11.94 4.36
N GLY A 435 2.28 -10.64 4.38
CA GLY A 435 1.43 -9.58 4.92
C GLY A 435 0.12 -9.35 4.14
N ALA A 436 -0.81 -8.60 4.76
CA ALA A 436 -2.18 -8.39 4.26
C ALA A 436 -2.25 -7.66 2.91
N ASP A 437 -1.35 -6.70 2.68
CA ASP A 437 -1.21 -5.91 1.45
C ASP A 437 -0.32 -6.61 0.38
N GLY A 438 -0.17 -7.95 0.47
CA GLY A 438 0.93 -8.74 -0.10
C GLY A 438 1.17 -8.73 -1.63
N LEU A 439 2.21 -9.49 -2.02
CA LEU A 439 2.86 -9.63 -3.34
C LEU A 439 2.18 -8.96 -4.56
N LYS A 440 2.91 -8.05 -5.21
CA LYS A 440 2.50 -7.42 -6.47
C LYS A 440 3.02 -8.21 -7.67
N GLU A 441 2.15 -8.60 -8.60
CA GLU A 441 2.57 -9.22 -9.86
C GLU A 441 3.17 -8.15 -10.81
N LEU A 442 4.36 -8.44 -11.35
CA LEU A 442 5.02 -7.58 -12.33
C LEU A 442 4.57 -7.98 -13.75
N SER A 443 3.99 -7.03 -14.49
CA SER A 443 3.34 -7.28 -15.79
C SER A 443 4.30 -7.49 -16.98
N SER A 444 5.56 -7.86 -16.72
CA SER A 444 6.57 -8.11 -17.75
C SER A 444 7.00 -9.58 -17.72
N PRO A 445 6.37 -10.47 -18.50
CA PRO A 445 6.97 -11.77 -18.75
C PRO A 445 8.30 -11.49 -19.46
N GLY A 446 9.41 -11.76 -18.79
CA GLY A 446 10.72 -11.74 -19.44
C GLY A 446 10.71 -12.71 -20.64
N LYS A 447 11.79 -12.74 -21.44
CA LYS A 447 11.91 -13.67 -22.59
C LYS A 447 11.57 -15.14 -22.24
N SER A 448 11.73 -15.53 -20.97
CA SER A 448 11.45 -16.88 -20.45
C SER A 448 9.96 -17.22 -20.26
N GLY A 449 9.06 -16.23 -20.25
CA GLY A 449 7.66 -16.39 -19.86
C GLY A 449 7.45 -16.63 -18.35
N SER A 450 8.44 -16.32 -17.51
CA SER A 450 8.34 -16.49 -16.05
C SER A 450 7.48 -15.39 -15.42
N ILE A 451 6.63 -15.77 -14.46
CA ILE A 451 5.86 -14.85 -13.63
C ILE A 451 6.78 -14.33 -12.52
N PHE A 452 6.71 -13.02 -12.27
CA PHE A 452 7.42 -12.35 -11.20
C PHE A 452 6.45 -11.72 -10.22
N TYR A 453 6.70 -11.94 -8.94
CA TYR A 453 6.06 -11.21 -7.86
C TYR A 453 7.10 -10.38 -7.12
N LEU A 454 6.71 -9.20 -6.68
CA LEU A 454 7.52 -8.30 -5.85
C LEU A 454 6.85 -8.17 -4.49
N SER A 455 7.62 -8.26 -3.41
CA SER A 455 7.11 -7.93 -2.07
C SER A 455 6.69 -6.47 -2.00
N GLN A 456 5.79 -6.14 -1.08
CA GLN A 456 5.24 -4.78 -1.02
C GLN A 456 6.29 -3.73 -0.70
N ASP A 457 7.24 -4.09 0.17
CA ASP A 457 8.42 -3.33 0.57
C ASP A 457 9.57 -3.43 -0.44
N GLU A 458 9.34 -4.10 -1.57
CA GLU A 458 10.28 -4.25 -2.68
C GLU A 458 11.61 -4.94 -2.31
N ARG A 459 11.73 -5.58 -1.14
CA ARG A 459 12.93 -6.31 -0.70
C ARG A 459 13.13 -7.63 -1.43
N PHE A 460 12.03 -8.31 -1.78
CA PHE A 460 12.06 -9.69 -2.28
C PHE A 460 11.35 -9.82 -3.63
N VAL A 461 11.95 -10.61 -4.52
CA VAL A 461 11.37 -11.02 -5.79
C VAL A 461 11.10 -12.52 -5.75
N LEU A 462 9.91 -12.93 -6.17
CA LEU A 462 9.59 -14.34 -6.40
C LEU A 462 9.49 -14.58 -7.89
N LYS A 463 10.25 -15.54 -8.38
CA LYS A 463 10.28 -15.90 -9.80
C LYS A 463 9.84 -17.34 -9.99
N THR A 464 8.94 -17.57 -10.95
CA THR A 464 8.61 -18.95 -11.36
C THR A 464 9.78 -19.60 -12.10
N LEU A 465 10.08 -20.85 -11.78
CA LEU A 465 11.15 -21.64 -12.39
C LEU A 465 10.62 -22.78 -13.25
N ARG A 466 11.33 -23.07 -14.34
CA ARG A 466 11.23 -24.33 -15.10
C ARG A 466 11.77 -25.49 -14.26
N LYS A 467 11.43 -26.71 -14.65
CA LYS A 467 11.90 -27.92 -13.94
C LYS A 467 13.43 -28.04 -13.98
N ASP A 468 14.05 -27.69 -15.09
CA ASP A 468 15.50 -27.85 -15.25
C ASP A 468 16.29 -26.74 -14.56
N GLU A 469 15.79 -25.49 -14.55
CA GLU A 469 16.34 -24.41 -13.71
C GLU A 469 16.34 -24.80 -12.22
N LEU A 470 15.25 -25.39 -11.72
CA LEU A 470 15.19 -25.91 -10.35
C LEU A 470 16.26 -26.98 -10.08
N LYS A 471 16.49 -27.91 -11.02
CA LYS A 471 17.51 -28.96 -10.86
C LYS A 471 18.91 -28.37 -10.81
N ILE A 472 19.20 -27.40 -11.68
CA ILE A 472 20.50 -26.72 -11.72
C ILE A 472 20.74 -25.97 -10.40
N LEU A 473 19.75 -25.21 -9.91
CA LEU A 473 19.87 -24.50 -8.64
C LEU A 473 20.11 -25.46 -7.47
N LEU A 474 19.40 -26.60 -7.42
CA LEU A 474 19.62 -27.61 -6.38
C LEU A 474 21.00 -28.28 -6.48
N LYS A 475 21.51 -28.51 -7.69
CA LYS A 475 22.85 -29.06 -7.93
C LYS A 475 23.94 -28.09 -7.47
N MET A 476 23.75 -26.80 -7.74
CA MET A 476 24.69 -25.72 -7.40
C MET A 476 24.66 -25.36 -5.91
N LEU A 477 23.56 -25.64 -5.21
CA LEU A 477 23.31 -25.15 -3.84
C LEU A 477 24.46 -25.39 -2.84
N PRO A 478 25.15 -26.55 -2.79
CA PRO A 478 26.28 -26.73 -1.90
C PRO A 478 27.45 -25.78 -2.21
N GLY A 479 27.80 -25.63 -3.49
CA GLY A 479 28.83 -24.69 -3.93
C GLY A 479 28.43 -23.24 -3.64
N TYR A 480 27.18 -22.88 -3.94
CA TYR A 480 26.63 -21.56 -3.66
C TYR A 480 26.69 -21.22 -2.17
N TYR A 481 26.29 -22.16 -1.30
CA TYR A 481 26.33 -21.97 0.15
C TYR A 481 27.75 -21.70 0.65
N ASN A 482 28.75 -22.47 0.17
CA ASN A 482 30.14 -22.26 0.54
C ASN A 482 30.69 -20.93 0.01
N HIS A 483 30.32 -20.53 -1.22
CA HIS A 483 30.72 -19.26 -1.81
C HIS A 483 30.19 -18.07 -1.01
N VAL A 484 28.89 -18.07 -0.68
CA VAL A 484 28.26 -17.03 0.14
C VAL A 484 28.88 -16.98 1.54
N LYS A 485 29.17 -18.14 2.14
CA LYS A 485 29.84 -18.22 3.45
C LYS A 485 31.25 -17.63 3.44
N ALA A 486 31.98 -17.79 2.33
CA ALA A 486 33.35 -17.30 2.19
C ALA A 486 33.42 -15.81 1.79
N PHE A 487 32.42 -15.31 1.06
CA PHE A 487 32.46 -13.97 0.45
C PHE A 487 31.16 -13.20 0.72
N GLU A 488 31.15 -12.44 1.83
CA GLU A 488 29.99 -11.62 2.26
C GLU A 488 29.56 -10.58 1.21
N ASN A 489 30.51 -10.06 0.42
CA ASN A 489 30.28 -9.04 -0.60
C ASN A 489 29.90 -9.60 -1.97
N THR A 490 29.61 -10.89 -2.10
CA THR A 490 29.24 -11.50 -3.38
C THR A 490 28.10 -10.75 -4.10
N LEU A 491 28.28 -10.55 -5.39
CA LEU A 491 27.30 -9.93 -6.29
C LEU A 491 26.30 -10.95 -6.85
N ILE A 492 26.50 -12.24 -6.56
CA ILE A 492 25.60 -13.30 -7.00
C ILE A 492 24.24 -13.10 -6.32
N THR A 493 23.18 -13.37 -7.08
CA THR A 493 21.80 -13.28 -6.59
C THR A 493 21.63 -14.01 -5.25
N LYS A 494 21.06 -13.31 -4.27
CA LYS A 494 20.79 -13.83 -2.93
C LYS A 494 19.51 -14.67 -2.96
N PHE A 495 19.61 -15.98 -2.67
CA PHE A 495 18.47 -16.89 -2.67
C PHE A 495 18.00 -17.19 -1.24
N PHE A 496 16.71 -17.05 -0.99
CA PHE A 496 16.13 -17.12 0.36
C PHE A 496 15.12 -18.26 0.56
N GLY A 497 14.68 -18.88 -0.53
CA GLY A 497 13.73 -19.98 -0.47
C GLY A 497 13.49 -20.59 -1.83
N LEU A 498 13.17 -21.88 -1.84
CA LEU A 498 12.91 -22.65 -3.05
C LEU A 498 11.73 -23.57 -2.81
N HIS A 499 10.66 -23.36 -3.58
CA HIS A 499 9.35 -23.91 -3.26
C HIS A 499 8.67 -24.51 -4.49
N ARG A 500 7.71 -25.40 -4.27
CA ARG A 500 6.85 -25.95 -5.30
C ARG A 500 5.43 -26.12 -4.79
N ILE A 501 4.48 -25.61 -5.56
CA ILE A 501 3.04 -25.82 -5.40
C ILE A 501 2.58 -26.87 -6.41
N THR A 502 1.82 -27.86 -5.95
CA THR A 502 1.13 -28.82 -6.81
C THR A 502 -0.38 -28.64 -6.63
N LEU A 503 -1.08 -28.29 -7.72
CA LEU A 503 -2.53 -28.07 -7.72
C LEU A 503 -3.28 -29.39 -7.97
N LYS A 504 -4.57 -29.43 -7.61
CA LYS A 504 -5.47 -30.52 -8.01
C LYS A 504 -5.49 -30.61 -9.55
N GLY A 505 -5.19 -31.79 -10.09
CA GLY A 505 -4.93 -32.01 -11.53
C GLY A 505 -3.45 -32.14 -11.92
N GLY A 506 -2.52 -32.14 -10.95
CA GLY A 506 -1.12 -32.51 -11.18
C GLY A 506 -0.20 -31.40 -11.71
N SER A 507 -0.76 -30.23 -12.01
CA SER A 507 0.00 -29.03 -12.40
C SER A 507 0.96 -28.61 -11.29
N LYS A 508 2.22 -28.36 -11.66
CA LYS A 508 3.32 -28.04 -10.72
C LYS A 508 3.93 -26.68 -11.07
N VAL A 509 3.86 -25.75 -10.13
CA VAL A 509 4.54 -24.44 -10.22
C VAL A 509 5.71 -24.44 -9.25
N ARG A 510 6.87 -23.95 -9.67
CA ARG A 510 8.10 -23.89 -8.87
C ARG A 510 8.48 -22.43 -8.71
N PHE A 511 8.96 -22.05 -7.54
CA PHE A 511 9.32 -20.69 -7.22
C PHE A 511 10.67 -20.63 -6.52
N VAL A 512 11.43 -19.59 -6.83
CA VAL A 512 12.55 -19.15 -6.01
C VAL A 512 12.21 -17.79 -5.43
N VAL A 513 12.53 -17.60 -4.15
CA VAL A 513 12.53 -16.29 -3.50
C VAL A 513 13.97 -15.79 -3.51
N MET A 514 14.16 -14.57 -4.03
CA MET A 514 15.47 -13.95 -4.20
C MET A 514 15.42 -12.48 -3.78
N GLY A 515 16.59 -11.91 -3.45
CA GLY A 515 16.71 -10.49 -3.15
C GLY A 515 16.44 -9.62 -4.37
N ASN A 516 15.72 -8.52 -4.18
CA ASN A 516 15.66 -7.47 -5.18
C ASN A 516 17.00 -6.72 -5.21
N MET A 517 17.73 -6.81 -6.32
CA MET A 517 19.01 -6.10 -6.49
C MET A 517 18.86 -4.57 -6.46
N PHE A 518 17.66 -4.06 -6.71
CA PHE A 518 17.34 -2.64 -6.69
C PHE A 518 16.55 -2.22 -5.45
N CYS A 519 16.73 -2.94 -4.34
CA CYS A 519 16.21 -2.53 -3.03
C CYS A 519 17.03 -1.35 -2.49
N THR A 520 16.70 -0.14 -2.94
CA THR A 520 17.35 1.11 -2.52
C THR A 520 16.29 2.20 -2.36
N GLU A 521 16.52 3.10 -1.41
CA GLU A 521 15.72 4.32 -1.28
C GLU A 521 15.97 5.34 -2.39
N LEU A 522 17.02 5.13 -3.19
CA LEU A 522 17.40 6.01 -4.28
C LEU A 522 16.64 5.65 -5.55
N ARG A 523 16.08 6.66 -6.21
CA ARG A 523 15.48 6.48 -7.54
C ARG A 523 16.55 6.01 -8.54
N ILE A 524 16.29 4.90 -9.22
CA ILE A 524 17.15 4.43 -10.31
C ILE A 524 16.73 5.11 -11.60
N HIS A 525 17.58 5.98 -12.14
CA HIS A 525 17.30 6.76 -13.35
C HIS A 525 17.59 6.00 -14.64
N ARG A 526 18.57 5.09 -14.60
CA ARG A 526 18.95 4.24 -15.74
C ARG A 526 19.24 2.83 -15.26
N ARG A 527 18.85 1.82 -16.04
CA ARG A 527 19.07 0.39 -15.76
C ARG A 527 19.75 -0.26 -16.95
N TYR A 528 20.73 -1.12 -16.68
CA TYR A 528 21.46 -1.87 -17.68
C TYR A 528 21.54 -3.34 -17.31
N ASP A 529 21.29 -4.21 -18.27
CA ASP A 529 21.65 -5.63 -18.27
C ASP A 529 22.92 -5.74 -19.11
N LEU A 530 24.05 -6.11 -18.51
CA LEU A 530 25.36 -6.16 -19.17
C LEU A 530 25.91 -7.59 -19.20
N LYS A 531 26.44 -8.04 -20.34
CA LYS A 531 26.99 -9.40 -20.53
C LYS A 531 28.42 -9.40 -21.09
N GLY A 532 28.92 -8.29 -21.61
CA GLY A 532 30.18 -8.20 -22.34
C GLY A 532 30.13 -8.69 -23.79
N SER A 533 28.96 -9.13 -24.29
CA SER A 533 28.76 -9.51 -25.70
C SER A 533 28.14 -8.38 -26.52
N SER A 534 28.16 -8.49 -27.85
CA SER A 534 27.60 -7.49 -28.78
C SER A 534 26.30 -7.93 -29.46
N GLN A 535 26.14 -9.23 -29.76
CA GLN A 535 25.01 -9.75 -30.53
C GLN A 535 23.68 -9.58 -29.78
N GLY A 536 22.77 -8.76 -30.33
CA GLY A 536 21.46 -8.49 -29.73
C GLY A 536 21.53 -7.69 -28.42
N ARG A 537 22.66 -7.00 -28.17
CA ARG A 537 22.95 -6.22 -26.96
C ARG A 537 22.74 -4.71 -27.11
N SER A 538 21.74 -4.33 -27.91
CA SER A 538 21.16 -2.98 -27.95
C SER A 538 19.64 -3.03 -27.72
N THR A 539 19.07 -1.92 -27.27
CA THR A 539 17.63 -1.69 -27.15
C THR A 539 17.08 -0.91 -28.34
N ASN A 540 15.79 -1.08 -28.62
CA ASN A 540 15.16 -0.34 -29.70
C ASN A 540 14.94 1.12 -29.27
N LYS A 541 15.76 2.03 -29.82
CA LYS A 541 15.76 3.47 -29.48
C LYS A 541 14.39 4.14 -29.57
N CYS A 542 13.47 3.64 -30.39
CA CYS A 542 12.12 4.20 -30.56
C CYS A 542 11.13 3.86 -29.42
N LYS A 543 11.55 3.10 -28.40
CA LYS A 543 10.69 2.66 -27.28
C LYS A 543 11.41 2.73 -25.91
N ILE A 544 12.40 3.61 -25.76
CA ILE A 544 13.05 3.79 -24.46
C ILE A 544 12.11 4.61 -23.57
N ASP A 545 11.60 3.98 -22.52
CA ASP A 545 10.92 4.63 -21.41
C ASP A 545 11.82 4.62 -20.15
N GLN A 546 11.37 5.28 -19.08
CA GLN A 546 12.10 5.35 -17.80
C GLN A 546 12.41 3.99 -17.16
N ASN A 547 11.65 2.94 -17.52
CA ASN A 547 11.76 1.60 -16.94
C ASN A 547 12.48 0.63 -17.88
N THR A 548 12.95 1.10 -19.03
CA THR A 548 13.62 0.28 -20.02
C THR A 548 15.00 -0.12 -19.50
N THR A 549 15.22 -1.42 -19.36
CA THR A 549 16.55 -1.98 -19.09
C THR A 549 17.35 -2.00 -20.38
N MET A 550 18.31 -1.08 -20.48
CA MET A 550 19.27 -0.96 -21.57
C MET A 550 20.30 -2.08 -21.55
N LYS A 551 21.08 -2.22 -22.61
CA LYS A 551 22.09 -3.28 -22.75
C LYS A 551 23.49 -2.71 -23.03
N ASP A 552 24.46 -3.58 -23.30
CA ASP A 552 25.88 -3.26 -23.45
C ASP A 552 26.15 -2.15 -24.46
N LEU A 553 25.58 -2.23 -25.66
CA LEU A 553 25.82 -1.24 -26.73
C LEU A 553 25.09 0.08 -26.50
N ASP A 554 24.20 0.13 -25.50
CA ASP A 554 23.49 1.36 -25.10
C ASP A 554 24.20 2.08 -23.94
N LEU A 555 25.22 1.46 -23.34
CA LEU A 555 25.97 2.03 -22.22
C LEU A 555 26.96 3.09 -22.73
N SER A 556 26.61 4.36 -22.53
CA SER A 556 27.41 5.52 -22.97
C SER A 556 28.22 6.17 -21.85
N TYR A 557 28.42 5.48 -20.72
CA TYR A 557 29.05 6.03 -19.52
C TYR A 557 30.42 5.40 -19.27
N VAL A 558 31.35 6.22 -18.80
CA VAL A 558 32.63 5.79 -18.23
C VAL A 558 32.56 6.04 -16.72
N PHE A 559 32.89 5.02 -15.93
CA PHE A 559 32.82 5.08 -14.47
C PHE A 559 34.22 5.31 -13.89
N LEU A 560 34.39 6.43 -13.21
CA LEU A 560 35.58 6.73 -12.43
C LEU A 560 35.33 6.30 -10.98
N LEU A 561 36.12 5.35 -10.51
CA LEU A 561 36.07 4.83 -9.15
C LEU A 561 37.38 5.16 -8.44
N GLU A 562 37.31 5.41 -7.14
CA GLU A 562 38.51 5.46 -6.30
C GLU A 562 39.24 4.11 -6.39
N LYS A 563 40.58 4.14 -6.35
CA LYS A 563 41.43 2.96 -6.58
C LYS A 563 41.07 1.78 -5.68
N SER A 564 40.87 2.03 -4.38
CA SER A 564 40.49 1.01 -3.38
C SER A 564 39.18 0.30 -3.74
N TRP A 565 38.18 1.08 -4.16
CA TRP A 565 36.86 0.61 -4.57
C TRP A 565 36.91 -0.18 -5.88
N HIS A 566 37.67 0.32 -6.85
CA HIS A 566 37.90 -0.38 -8.11
C HIS A 566 38.52 -1.76 -7.86
N GLU A 567 39.59 -1.82 -7.07
CA GLU A 567 40.28 -3.08 -6.75
C GLU A 567 39.36 -4.05 -6.00
N ALA A 568 38.59 -3.57 -5.00
CA ALA A 568 37.67 -4.41 -4.25
C ALA A 568 36.53 -4.97 -5.14
N LEU A 569 35.91 -4.12 -5.96
CA LEU A 569 34.83 -4.53 -6.86
C LEU A 569 35.29 -5.57 -7.88
N PHE A 570 36.40 -5.30 -8.57
CA PHE A 570 36.92 -6.22 -9.58
C PHE A 570 37.42 -7.53 -8.98
N ARG A 571 38.01 -7.50 -7.78
CA ARG A 571 38.35 -8.71 -7.04
C ARG A 571 37.10 -9.55 -6.75
N GLN A 572 36.02 -8.94 -6.29
CA GLN A 572 34.77 -9.66 -6.01
C GLN A 572 34.13 -10.21 -7.30
N ILE A 573 34.09 -9.41 -8.37
CA ILE A 573 33.61 -9.86 -9.69
C ILE A 573 34.40 -11.08 -10.16
N PHE A 574 35.73 -11.04 -10.03
CA PHE A 574 36.59 -12.17 -10.39
C PHE A 574 36.22 -13.43 -9.61
N LEU A 575 36.11 -13.33 -8.28
CA LEU A 575 35.73 -14.46 -7.42
C LEU A 575 34.35 -15.03 -7.78
N ASP A 576 33.37 -14.17 -8.03
CA ASP A 576 32.02 -14.58 -8.42
C ASP A 576 32.01 -15.26 -9.81
N CYS A 577 32.76 -14.73 -10.77
CA CYS A 577 32.92 -15.34 -12.09
C CYS A 577 33.60 -16.71 -12.02
N SER A 578 34.67 -16.85 -11.22
CA SER A 578 35.34 -18.15 -11.01
C SER A 578 34.39 -19.18 -10.41
N PHE A 579 33.53 -18.78 -9.47
CA PHE A 579 32.49 -19.66 -8.94
C PHE A 579 31.47 -20.06 -10.00
N LEU A 580 30.93 -19.10 -10.77
CA LEU A 580 29.93 -19.40 -11.80
C LEU A 580 30.50 -20.34 -12.89
N GLU A 581 31.75 -20.14 -13.27
CA GLU A 581 32.51 -21.01 -14.17
C GLU A 581 32.65 -22.43 -13.59
N SER A 582 33.03 -22.55 -12.32
CA SER A 582 33.14 -23.84 -11.61
C SER A 582 31.83 -24.63 -11.58
N GLN A 583 30.69 -23.95 -11.71
CA GLN A 583 29.36 -24.54 -11.74
C GLN A 583 28.83 -24.72 -13.17
N HIS A 584 29.64 -24.41 -14.19
CA HIS A 584 29.28 -24.42 -15.61
C HIS A 584 28.07 -23.54 -15.94
N ILE A 585 27.96 -22.38 -15.30
CA ILE A 585 26.90 -21.41 -15.54
C ILE A 585 27.40 -20.36 -16.52
N ILE A 586 26.62 -20.13 -17.57
CA ILE A 586 26.86 -19.08 -18.55
C ILE A 586 25.61 -18.23 -18.70
N ASP A 587 25.66 -17.24 -19.60
CA ASP A 587 24.50 -16.41 -19.96
C ASP A 587 23.92 -15.58 -18.80
N TYR A 588 24.67 -15.42 -17.71
CA TYR A 588 24.38 -14.45 -16.67
C TYR A 588 24.68 -13.03 -17.14
N SER A 589 24.06 -12.06 -16.49
CA SER A 589 24.27 -10.63 -16.74
C SER A 589 24.61 -9.92 -15.44
N LEU A 590 25.45 -8.89 -15.50
CA LEU A 590 25.57 -7.89 -14.45
C LEU A 590 24.43 -6.89 -14.62
N LEU A 591 23.54 -6.84 -13.62
CA LEU A 591 22.47 -5.85 -13.57
C LEU A 591 23.00 -4.58 -12.87
N LEU A 592 23.00 -3.46 -13.60
CA LEU A 592 23.52 -2.17 -13.14
C LEU A 592 22.40 -1.13 -13.08
N GLY A 593 22.27 -0.45 -11.95
CA GLY A 593 21.35 0.67 -11.75
C GLY A 593 22.12 1.96 -11.48
N LEU A 594 21.80 3.02 -12.22
CA LEU A 594 22.42 4.33 -12.03
C LEU A 594 21.44 5.28 -11.33
N HIS A 595 21.90 5.82 -10.20
CA HIS A 595 21.31 6.97 -9.54
C HIS A 595 22.22 8.18 -9.78
N PHE A 596 21.64 9.30 -10.19
CA PHE A 596 22.32 10.57 -10.33
C PHE A 596 21.98 11.37 -9.08
N ARG A 597 22.99 12.00 -8.48
CA ARG A 597 22.76 12.96 -7.40
C ARG A 597 22.66 14.35 -8.01
N ALA A 598 21.82 15.19 -7.42
CA ALA A 598 21.90 16.62 -7.69
C ALA A 598 23.31 17.14 -7.33
N PRO A 599 23.91 18.04 -8.13
CA PRO A 599 25.14 18.70 -7.74
C PRO A 599 24.98 19.39 -6.38
N GLU A 600 25.99 19.31 -5.52
CA GLU A 600 25.93 19.82 -4.13
C GLU A 600 25.54 21.31 -4.03
N HIS A 601 25.85 22.10 -5.06
CA HIS A 601 25.49 23.52 -5.14
C HIS A 601 24.02 23.76 -5.53
N LEU A 602 23.29 22.73 -5.96
CA LEU A 602 21.88 22.78 -6.36
C LEU A 602 20.97 21.98 -5.44
N SER A 603 21.53 21.19 -4.51
CA SER A 603 20.72 20.49 -3.52
C SER A 603 20.05 21.51 -2.59
N PRO A 604 18.70 21.59 -2.53
CA PRO A 604 18.05 22.43 -1.55
C PRO A 604 18.47 21.94 -0.16
N HIS A 605 19.04 22.83 0.66
CA HIS A 605 19.17 22.56 2.09
C HIS A 605 17.77 22.22 2.60
N ILE A 606 17.60 20.99 3.08
CA ILE A 606 16.36 20.57 3.73
C ILE A 606 16.36 21.26 5.08
N GLU A 607 15.82 22.48 5.16
CA GLU A 607 15.36 23.01 6.43
C GLU A 607 14.14 22.19 6.88
N PRO A 608 14.11 21.72 8.14
CA PRO A 608 12.90 21.14 8.68
C PRO A 608 11.86 22.26 8.83
N GLN A 609 10.84 22.26 7.98
CA GLN A 609 9.62 23.02 8.27
C GLN A 609 8.77 22.22 9.26
N ASP A 610 8.95 22.55 10.54
CA ASP A 610 7.93 22.46 11.59
C ASP A 610 8.33 23.41 12.74
N PRO A 611 7.66 24.57 12.94
CA PRO A 611 7.80 25.37 14.15
C PRO A 611 6.74 24.93 15.17
N ALA A 612 6.97 23.80 15.83
CA ALA A 612 6.16 23.39 16.99
C ALA A 612 6.88 22.37 17.89
N SER A 613 7.93 22.79 18.59
CA SER A 613 8.34 22.17 19.88
C SER A 613 9.37 23.05 20.60
N ASN A 614 8.89 24.03 21.37
CA ASN A 614 9.70 24.72 22.37
C ASN A 614 9.64 23.94 23.69
N ILE A 615 10.74 23.29 24.08
CA ILE A 615 11.09 23.07 25.50
C ILE A 615 12.55 23.46 25.68
N SER A 616 12.76 24.45 26.53
CA SER A 616 14.00 25.16 26.85
C SER A 616 14.83 24.47 27.94
N ILE A 617 16.15 24.31 27.75
CA ILE A 617 17.18 24.38 28.82
C ILE A 617 18.49 24.97 28.23
N LEU A 618 19.09 25.94 28.93
CA LEU A 618 20.28 26.73 28.58
C LEU A 618 21.64 25.99 28.77
N PRO A 619 22.76 26.48 28.18
CA PRO A 619 24.02 25.75 28.02
C PRO A 619 25.14 26.15 29.02
N VAL A 620 26.15 25.29 29.17
CA VAL A 620 27.48 25.62 29.72
C VAL A 620 28.56 25.20 28.72
N ASP A 621 29.54 26.07 28.59
CA ASP A 621 30.59 26.20 27.57
C ASP A 621 31.80 25.26 27.80
N GLY A 622 32.56 24.99 26.73
CA GLY A 622 33.83 24.24 26.79
C GLY A 622 34.28 23.65 25.46
N GLY A 623 35.07 24.40 24.70
CA GLY A 623 35.54 24.03 23.35
C GLY A 623 36.63 22.95 23.26
N GLY A 624 36.71 22.34 22.07
CA GLY A 624 37.78 21.44 21.66
C GLY A 624 37.63 21.03 20.19
N SER A 625 38.50 21.54 19.33
CA SER A 625 38.52 21.37 17.87
C SER A 625 39.07 20.02 17.42
N VAL A 626 38.36 19.29 16.53
CA VAL A 626 38.98 18.31 15.60
C VAL A 626 38.24 18.27 14.24
N LEU A 627 39.05 18.27 13.18
CA LEU A 627 38.78 18.29 11.72
C LEU A 627 37.81 17.19 11.20
N PRO A 628 37.18 17.36 10.00
CA PRO A 628 36.03 16.57 9.56
C PRO A 628 36.41 15.35 8.69
N SER A 629 35.85 14.19 9.02
CA SER A 629 35.86 12.99 8.18
C SER A 629 34.63 12.94 7.27
N LYS A 630 34.77 13.38 6.01
CA LYS A 630 33.83 13.05 4.92
C LYS A 630 34.21 11.68 4.36
N GLY A 631 33.49 10.63 4.75
CA GLY A 631 33.57 9.29 4.16
C GLY A 631 32.18 8.85 3.69
N LEU A 632 32.07 8.43 2.43
CA LEU A 632 30.81 7.91 1.90
C LEU A 632 30.59 6.46 2.33
N ARG A 633 29.42 6.30 2.95
CA ARG A 633 28.74 5.10 3.44
C ARG A 633 28.34 4.20 2.26
N LEU A 634 28.83 2.97 2.23
CA LEU A 634 28.29 1.89 1.41
C LEU A 634 26.86 1.61 1.90
N VAL A 635 25.84 1.94 1.10
CA VAL A 635 24.44 1.60 1.43
C VAL A 635 24.20 0.16 1.02
N SER A 636 24.73 -0.78 1.79
CA SER A 636 24.09 -2.08 2.00
C SER A 636 23.12 -1.90 3.15
N HIS A 637 21.82 -1.98 2.84
CA HIS A 637 20.80 -2.07 3.88
C HIS A 637 21.03 -3.36 4.69
N ASP A 638 21.40 -3.22 5.97
CA ASP A 638 21.03 -4.19 6.99
C ASP A 638 20.36 -3.47 8.17
N PRO A 639 19.22 -3.97 8.66
CA PRO A 639 18.52 -3.44 9.80
C PRO A 639 19.09 -4.05 11.09
N ASP A 640 19.28 -3.25 12.13
CA ASP A 640 18.91 -3.62 13.50
C ASP A 640 19.02 -2.41 14.43
N ILE A 641 17.97 -2.23 15.21
CA ILE A 641 17.82 -1.28 16.32
C ILE A 641 18.58 -1.83 17.54
N VAL A 642 19.05 -0.92 18.41
CA VAL A 642 19.14 -0.97 19.90
C VAL A 642 20.49 -0.39 20.36
N THR A 643 20.70 0.44 21.39
CA THR A 643 19.95 1.39 22.25
C THR A 643 21.04 2.08 23.14
N THR A 644 20.75 3.28 23.64
CA THR A 644 21.23 3.87 24.93
C THR A 644 22.70 4.22 25.20
N MET A 645 22.89 5.54 25.33
CA MET A 645 23.58 6.30 26.40
C MET A 645 25.11 6.33 26.55
N ARG A 646 25.58 7.60 26.48
CA ARG A 646 26.39 8.38 27.43
C ARG A 646 27.86 8.02 27.68
N GLY A 647 28.67 9.04 27.45
CA GLY A 647 29.94 9.30 28.10
C GLY A 647 30.72 10.29 27.24
N VAL A 648 30.74 11.60 27.49
CA VAL A 648 30.23 12.45 28.58
C VAL A 648 29.76 13.74 27.94
#